data_AF-A0A3A0F476-F1
#
_entry.id   AF-A0A3A0F476-F1
#
_cell.length_a   1.000
_cell.length_b   1.000
_cell.length_c   1.000
_cell.angle_alpha   90.00
_cell.angle_beta   90.00
_cell.angle_gamma   90.00
#
_symmetry.space_group_name_H-M   'P 1'
#
loop_
_entity.id
_entity.type
_entity.pdbx_description
1 polymer ?
#
loop_
_entity_poly.entity_id
_entity_poly.type
_entity_poly.pdbx_seq_one_letter_code
_entity_poly.pdbx_strand_id
1 'polypeptide(L)'
;MLACALLVGAACKPALPQAPPPAGRFFLHEPVFGREIAPQQLVIDAAGWVHVAGICGEARGDFRKSGERILVRVAWESCEGFEGRLVRFSGELVAVDLGTIVGDILFPQSPVPVPVNGSKTYGSSLRMLTYNVQALPSTFHVGTVEWVHQEIANEILKAGYDVVALNEVFDEDIRAVYVSRLSGEFPYYVSKLSGDDTIVNEDSGLMLFSRWPLESLPSEKYVTGHWSPQPPNNPIYPGFPVECEGNVCSKTAALEFEACAGDDCYAEKGAGLVRVRNPETNQVTNVVFTHLQASYVPLTQPDAEEAFAVRYQQLQALREMIEETLNDGADGLRHFDREPVFVMGDLNLDGDLADHDLGPNHLDTQNRFEWEVEFNSAFGFYGDEIRDGWAVANAPKIPSGNYDRGITRIAQWDEHDGARYDYVLWNPRSRVCLQHMTLSHNLRLGAGYQESGFGPDGIGDGGWMDLSDHYGVNVDVNAVSNHCSPATAEVENPAPGTFLPLNGTLNRAGQIHWYRFDSAGTYSFDMESAAGADFRVYAADDLTTPVPQFKQETTDFSAPMAGGWLEFHGQQFRISEPPFYVRVWIPDRAATGDYQLIALKHDCATKETACALAPGERLPHELAATPPVGQPDEAWFELYTEEIPDGRSQQLTFAVGQIDPQAASDGVFHLDVYRDDNGQEVLIGTGESRPDHWDDDPWPDDLRSLVYEDQQSDRVKYWLRVRRQPPYAAPYPPEATFFDVRWQTDLKILYGSAWGGANSLQLFCSEQNDPFFDDGADEIYIDWMEADGAQVLGQTWVGDYDDGMQKSLETIVPQPLYFFDYAELRLLEYDDGLNGGDDTGVGSVGSDWVIGPLESGPLAAKSVIHLEDGGKYLFFYNLRRGFDF
;
A
#
# COMPACT_ATOMS: atom_id res chain seq x y z
N MET A 1 56.37 3.08 9.86
CA MET A 1 56.92 4.30 9.20
C MET A 1 56.46 4.50 7.75
N LEU A 2 55.44 3.78 7.26
CA LEU A 2 54.84 4.04 5.93
C LEU A 2 53.37 4.50 5.99
N ALA A 3 52.82 4.80 7.17
CA ALA A 3 51.41 5.23 7.35
C ALA A 3 51.24 6.73 7.63
N CYS A 4 52.33 7.51 7.79
CA CYS A 4 52.24 8.89 8.25
C CYS A 4 52.47 9.95 7.14
N ALA A 5 52.56 9.55 5.88
CA ALA A 5 52.94 10.46 4.78
C ALA A 5 51.77 11.02 3.96
N LEU A 6 50.51 10.69 4.29
CA LEU A 6 49.35 11.07 3.47
C LEU A 6 48.46 12.18 4.05
N LEU A 7 48.78 12.80 5.19
CA LEU A 7 47.79 13.64 5.89
C LEU A 7 48.14 15.09 6.25
N VAL A 8 49.38 15.60 6.21
CA VAL A 8 49.59 17.05 6.51
C VAL A 8 50.82 17.64 5.81
N GLY A 9 50.58 18.57 4.87
CA GLY A 9 51.61 19.43 4.30
C GLY A 9 51.75 20.75 5.07
N ALA A 10 52.46 20.77 6.21
CA ALA A 10 53.01 21.99 6.81
C ALA A 10 54.01 21.68 7.94
N ALA A 11 55.07 22.49 8.03
CA ALA A 11 56.21 22.32 8.94
C ALA A 11 55.85 22.48 10.43
N CYS A 12 56.28 21.52 11.26
CA CYS A 12 56.18 21.58 12.72
C CYS A 12 57.13 22.63 13.33
N LYS A 13 56.57 23.58 14.10
CA LYS A 13 57.27 24.30 15.18
C LYS A 13 56.90 23.66 16.52
N PRO A 14 57.81 23.57 17.51
CA PRO A 14 57.46 23.03 18.82
C PRO A 14 56.57 24.02 19.59
N ALA A 15 55.39 23.56 20.00
CA ALA A 15 54.50 24.28 20.91
C ALA A 15 54.62 23.74 22.35
N LEU A 16 54.45 24.65 23.31
CA LEU A 16 54.41 24.44 24.75
C LEU A 16 53.20 23.56 25.16
N PRO A 17 53.21 22.94 26.36
CA PRO A 17 52.16 22.00 26.78
C PRO A 17 50.80 22.70 26.88
N GLN A 18 49.85 22.27 26.05
CA GLN A 18 48.43 22.59 26.17
C GLN A 18 47.68 21.44 26.85
N ALA A 19 46.51 21.76 27.40
CA ALA A 19 45.57 20.82 28.02
C ALA A 19 45.23 19.64 27.08
N PRO A 20 44.88 18.45 27.61
CA PRO A 20 44.52 17.32 26.78
C PRO A 20 43.39 17.70 25.81
N PRO A 21 43.47 17.30 24.54
CA PRO A 21 42.39 17.54 23.58
C PRO A 21 41.09 16.88 24.06
N PRO A 22 39.92 17.41 23.67
CA PRO A 22 38.65 16.74 23.93
C PRO A 22 38.67 15.35 23.29
N ALA A 23 38.31 14.32 24.06
CA ALA A 23 38.23 12.94 23.58
C ALA A 23 37.19 12.83 22.46
N GLY A 24 37.49 12.08 21.40
CA GLY A 24 36.50 11.71 20.40
C GLY A 24 35.39 10.85 21.01
N ARG A 25 34.25 10.71 20.34
CA ARG A 25 33.19 9.77 20.73
C ARG A 25 33.15 8.63 19.74
N PHE A 26 33.19 7.41 20.24
CA PHE A 26 32.99 6.20 19.45
C PHE A 26 31.67 5.54 19.85
N PHE A 27 30.85 5.18 18.88
CA PHE A 27 29.65 4.39 19.04
C PHE A 27 29.99 2.93 18.75
N LEU A 28 29.67 2.07 19.70
CA LEU A 28 29.70 0.62 19.50
C LEU A 28 28.38 0.21 18.83
N HIS A 29 28.46 -0.49 17.71
CA HIS A 29 27.27 -0.91 16.95
C HIS A 29 26.64 -2.20 17.47
N GLU A 30 27.35 -2.95 18.32
CA GLU A 30 26.88 -4.22 18.86
C GLU A 30 26.59 -4.17 20.37
N PRO A 31 25.50 -4.82 20.83
CA PRO A 31 25.22 -4.92 22.27
C PRO A 31 26.25 -5.82 22.97
N VAL A 32 26.86 -5.31 24.05
CA VAL A 32 27.70 -6.17 24.92
C VAL A 32 26.80 -6.89 25.91
N PHE A 33 26.64 -8.21 25.73
CA PHE A 33 25.80 -9.02 26.60
C PHE A 33 26.48 -9.29 27.96
N GLY A 34 25.78 -9.00 29.07
CA GLY A 34 26.05 -9.63 30.36
C GLY A 34 26.60 -8.76 31.50
N ARG A 35 26.92 -7.47 31.30
CA ARG A 35 27.23 -6.52 32.41
C ARG A 35 27.23 -5.06 31.95
N GLU A 36 26.87 -4.15 32.86
CA GLU A 36 27.07 -2.71 32.70
C GLU A 36 28.58 -2.42 32.60
N ILE A 37 29.08 -2.13 31.41
CA ILE A 37 30.46 -1.71 31.21
C ILE A 37 30.52 -0.19 31.41
N ALA A 38 31.26 0.27 32.42
CA ALA A 38 31.51 1.70 32.61
C ALA A 38 32.18 2.28 31.35
N PRO A 39 31.93 3.55 30.97
CA PRO A 39 32.53 4.18 29.80
C PRO A 39 34.04 3.92 29.76
N GLN A 40 34.50 3.23 28.72
CA GLN A 40 35.93 2.95 28.52
C GLN A 40 36.47 3.77 27.36
N GLN A 41 37.77 4.02 27.40
CA GLN A 41 38.48 4.63 26.27
C GLN A 41 38.86 3.56 25.24
N LEU A 42 38.43 3.79 23.99
CA LEU A 42 39.01 3.17 22.81
C LEU A 42 40.29 3.93 22.47
N VAL A 43 41.42 3.23 22.34
CA VAL A 43 42.66 3.81 21.82
C VAL A 43 43.06 3.06 20.58
N ILE A 44 43.28 3.82 19.50
CA ILE A 44 43.81 3.35 18.23
C ILE A 44 45.21 3.93 18.12
N ASP A 45 46.23 3.09 18.09
CA ASP A 45 47.61 3.56 17.98
C ASP A 45 48.04 3.85 16.53
N ALA A 46 49.23 4.42 16.36
CA ALA A 46 49.77 4.78 15.06
C ALA A 46 50.12 3.57 14.16
N ALA A 47 50.05 2.36 14.69
CA ALA A 47 50.27 1.11 13.98
C ALA A 47 48.95 0.39 13.61
N GLY A 48 47.79 0.96 13.98
CA GLY A 48 46.48 0.40 13.71
C GLY A 48 46.06 -0.67 14.73
N TRP A 49 46.70 -0.71 15.90
CA TRP A 49 46.24 -1.53 17.01
C TRP A 49 45.14 -0.81 17.76
N VAL A 50 44.07 -1.54 18.02
CA VAL A 50 42.91 -1.09 18.80
C VAL A 50 42.98 -1.76 20.16
N HIS A 51 42.86 -0.96 21.21
CA HIS A 51 42.67 -1.48 22.57
C HIS A 51 41.49 -0.77 23.23
N VAL A 52 40.73 -1.54 24.01
CA VAL A 52 39.68 -1.03 24.91
C VAL A 52 40.25 -1.05 26.31
N ALA A 53 40.50 0.13 26.87
CA ALA A 53 41.17 0.27 28.15
C ALA A 53 40.50 -0.57 29.24
N GLY A 54 41.29 -1.44 29.88
CA GLY A 54 40.84 -2.26 31.01
C GLY A 54 39.98 -3.48 30.67
N ILE A 55 39.66 -3.74 29.39
CA ILE A 55 38.80 -4.86 28.99
C ILE A 55 39.49 -5.75 27.97
N CYS A 56 39.95 -5.17 26.86
CA CYS A 56 40.54 -5.92 25.76
C CYS A 56 42.05 -5.70 25.67
N GLY A 57 42.78 -6.77 25.33
CA GLY A 57 44.17 -6.64 24.86
C GLY A 57 44.26 -5.89 23.53
N GLU A 58 45.46 -5.76 22.97
CA GLU A 58 45.64 -5.17 21.65
C GLU A 58 45.12 -6.13 20.56
N ALA A 59 44.30 -5.64 19.65
CA ALA A 59 43.95 -6.35 18.42
C ALA A 59 44.14 -5.45 17.21
N ARG A 60 44.39 -6.06 16.05
CA ARG A 60 44.60 -5.32 14.82
C ARG A 60 43.25 -4.92 14.25
N GLY A 61 43.05 -3.62 14.04
CA GLY A 61 41.85 -3.10 13.42
C GLY A 61 42.00 -2.95 11.90
N ASP A 62 40.89 -3.12 11.18
CA ASP A 62 40.70 -2.62 9.83
C ASP A 62 39.97 -1.28 9.89
N PHE A 63 40.42 -0.32 9.08
CA PHE A 63 39.98 1.07 9.15
C PHE A 63 39.41 1.50 7.80
N ARG A 64 38.20 2.05 7.81
CA ARG A 64 37.61 2.72 6.64
C ARG A 64 37.19 4.13 7.04
N LYS A 65 37.60 5.12 6.25
CA LYS A 65 37.14 6.51 6.41
C LYS A 65 35.91 6.72 5.54
N SER A 66 34.84 7.25 6.12
CA SER A 66 33.64 7.70 5.40
C SER A 66 33.32 9.12 5.84
N GLY A 67 33.57 10.11 4.97
CA GLY A 67 33.45 11.53 5.32
C GLY A 67 34.37 11.95 6.49
N GLU A 68 33.79 12.56 7.53
CA GLU A 68 34.49 12.93 8.78
C GLU A 68 34.53 11.82 9.83
N ARG A 69 33.91 10.65 9.54
CA ARG A 69 33.84 9.50 10.44
C ARG A 69 34.91 8.46 10.09
N ILE A 70 35.40 7.78 11.13
CA ILE A 70 36.19 6.55 10.99
C ILE A 70 35.32 5.38 11.43
N LEU A 71 35.24 4.35 10.57
CA LEU A 71 34.79 3.02 10.94
C LEU A 71 36.01 2.16 11.29
N VAL A 72 35.95 1.50 12.44
CA VAL A 72 36.97 0.57 12.94
C VAL A 72 36.33 -0.79 13.11
N ARG A 73 36.87 -1.81 12.43
CA ARG A 73 36.51 -3.21 12.61
C ARG A 73 37.65 -3.92 13.31
N VAL A 74 37.39 -4.61 14.41
CA VAL A 74 38.45 -5.30 15.17
C VAL A 74 37.91 -6.58 15.78
N ALA A 75 38.69 -7.65 15.68
CA ALA A 75 38.39 -8.92 16.32
C ALA A 75 39.44 -9.23 17.39
N TRP A 76 38.98 -9.58 18.59
CA TRP A 76 39.86 -10.02 19.68
C TRP A 76 39.80 -11.53 19.84
N GLU A 77 40.97 -12.18 19.87
CA GLU A 77 41.07 -13.62 20.18
C GLU A 77 40.65 -13.94 21.64
N SER A 78 40.82 -12.97 22.54
CA SER A 78 40.46 -13.11 23.97
C SER A 78 40.15 -11.74 24.58
N CYS A 79 38.95 -11.24 24.32
CA CYS A 79 38.40 -10.10 25.08
C CYS A 79 37.03 -10.46 25.64
N GLU A 80 36.89 -10.39 26.96
CA GLU A 80 35.66 -10.71 27.69
C GLU A 80 34.46 -9.93 27.15
N GLY A 81 33.53 -10.64 26.50
CA GLY A 81 32.33 -10.07 25.86
C GLY A 81 32.46 -9.80 24.36
N PHE A 82 33.64 -10.02 23.78
CA PHE A 82 33.97 -9.78 22.36
C PHE A 82 34.79 -10.94 21.74
N GLU A 83 34.92 -12.08 22.42
CA GLU A 83 35.79 -13.18 21.98
C GLU A 83 35.38 -13.76 20.63
N GLY A 84 36.31 -13.74 19.67
CA GLY A 84 36.13 -14.36 18.36
C GLY A 84 35.16 -13.64 17.44
N ARG A 85 34.65 -12.46 17.83
CA ARG A 85 33.68 -11.67 17.05
C ARG A 85 34.34 -10.47 16.40
N LEU A 86 33.82 -10.06 15.25
CA LEU A 86 34.25 -8.86 14.55
C LEU A 86 33.46 -7.65 15.06
N VAL A 87 34.06 -6.85 15.93
CA VAL A 87 33.39 -5.72 16.58
C VAL A 87 33.53 -4.45 15.76
N ARG A 88 32.43 -3.73 15.55
CA ARG A 88 32.40 -2.46 14.78
C ARG A 88 32.25 -1.24 15.70
N PHE A 89 33.13 -0.26 15.53
CA PHE A 89 33.05 1.07 16.14
C PHE A 89 32.97 2.15 15.06
N SER A 90 32.15 3.19 15.26
CA SER A 90 32.21 4.41 14.44
C SER A 90 32.42 5.65 15.31
N GLY A 91 33.22 6.62 14.87
CA GLY A 91 33.46 7.82 15.66
C GLY A 91 33.95 9.02 14.86
N GLU A 92 33.77 10.22 15.44
CA GLU A 92 34.23 11.48 14.87
C GLU A 92 35.68 11.80 15.26
N LEU A 93 36.47 12.26 14.29
CA LEU A 93 37.87 12.69 14.48
C LEU A 93 37.94 14.08 15.13
N VAL A 94 38.15 14.15 16.44
CA VAL A 94 38.18 15.46 17.14
C VAL A 94 39.60 16.04 17.28
N ALA A 95 40.66 15.22 17.32
CA ALA A 95 42.05 15.66 17.19
C ALA A 95 43.00 14.47 17.00
N VAL A 96 43.96 14.57 16.07
CA VAL A 96 45.02 13.56 15.87
C VAL A 96 46.30 14.09 16.51
N ASP A 97 46.55 13.75 17.77
CA ASP A 97 47.87 13.99 18.36
C ASP A 97 48.76 12.76 18.13
N LEU A 98 49.87 12.96 17.41
CA LEU A 98 50.96 11.98 17.24
C LEU A 98 50.55 10.58 16.76
N GLY A 99 49.49 10.47 15.96
CA GLY A 99 49.06 9.21 15.35
C GLY A 99 48.28 8.28 16.27
N THR A 100 47.87 8.72 17.45
CA THR A 100 46.99 7.95 18.35
C THR A 100 45.61 8.61 18.40
N ILE A 101 44.55 7.83 18.19
CA ILE A 101 43.16 8.29 18.31
C ILE A 101 42.60 7.76 19.63
N VAL A 102 42.08 8.65 20.47
CA VAL A 102 41.46 8.29 21.75
C VAL A 102 40.03 8.81 21.78
N GLY A 103 39.09 7.95 22.14
CA GLY A 103 37.72 8.39 22.35
C GLY A 103 36.96 7.50 23.32
N ASP A 104 35.92 8.08 23.92
CA ASP A 104 35.05 7.36 24.85
C ASP A 104 34.08 6.48 24.05
N ILE A 105 33.94 5.22 24.45
CA ILE A 105 32.93 4.31 23.89
C ILE A 105 31.59 4.64 24.54
N LEU A 106 30.67 5.10 23.73
CA LEU A 106 29.26 5.18 24.07
C LEU A 106 28.64 3.83 23.75
N PHE A 107 28.32 3.08 24.80
CA PHE A 107 27.43 1.94 24.67
C PHE A 107 26.04 2.48 24.34
N PRO A 108 25.32 1.90 23.36
CA PRO A 108 23.88 2.06 23.35
C PRO A 108 23.42 1.56 24.72
N GLN A 109 22.95 2.46 25.58
CA GLN A 109 22.21 1.98 26.74
C GLN A 109 21.04 1.24 26.10
N SER A 110 21.01 -0.09 26.19
CA SER A 110 19.75 -0.80 25.99
C SER A 110 18.77 -0.04 26.86
N PRO A 111 17.75 0.61 26.29
CA PRO A 111 16.73 1.20 27.12
C PRO A 111 16.27 0.04 28.00
N VAL A 112 16.54 0.15 29.31
CA VAL A 112 15.82 -0.68 30.28
C VAL A 112 14.38 -0.52 29.84
N PRO A 113 13.66 -1.60 29.48
CA PRO A 113 12.30 -1.48 28.97
C PRO A 113 11.53 -0.70 30.03
N VAL A 114 11.38 0.59 29.80
CA VAL A 114 10.50 1.42 30.58
C VAL A 114 9.16 0.87 30.12
N PRO A 115 8.34 0.31 31.03
CA PRO A 115 6.97 -0.01 30.66
C PRO A 115 6.44 1.26 30.02
N VAL A 116 6.06 1.21 28.74
CA VAL A 116 5.47 2.36 28.06
C VAL A 116 4.21 2.69 28.85
N ASN A 117 4.36 3.61 29.81
CA ASN A 117 3.31 4.07 30.70
C ASN A 117 2.43 4.95 29.82
N GLY A 118 1.49 4.28 29.15
CA GLY A 118 0.69 4.86 28.09
C GLY A 118 0.32 3.89 26.98
N SER A 119 0.60 2.57 27.09
CA SER A 119 0.05 1.55 26.18
C SER A 119 -1.40 1.89 25.87
N LYS A 120 -1.66 2.33 24.64
CA LYS A 120 -3.02 2.47 24.14
C LYS A 120 -3.54 1.04 24.03
N THR A 121 -4.45 0.70 24.93
CA THR A 121 -4.95 -0.65 25.15
C THR A 121 -6.22 -0.87 24.33
N TYR A 122 -6.27 -1.92 23.49
CA TYR A 122 -7.39 -2.18 22.57
C TYR A 122 -8.05 -3.57 22.77
N GLY A 123 -7.96 -4.16 23.97
CA GLY A 123 -8.61 -5.43 24.28
C GLY A 123 -8.08 -6.60 23.45
N SER A 124 -8.96 -7.32 22.75
CA SER A 124 -8.61 -8.46 21.87
C SER A 124 -8.26 -8.05 20.44
N SER A 125 -8.34 -6.76 20.11
CA SER A 125 -7.99 -6.27 18.79
C SER A 125 -6.48 -6.31 18.58
N LEU A 126 -6.06 -6.68 17.38
CA LEU A 126 -4.67 -6.82 16.96
C LEU A 126 -4.53 -6.19 15.59
N ARG A 127 -3.51 -5.34 15.39
CA ARG A 127 -3.13 -4.85 14.07
C ARG A 127 -1.75 -5.34 13.68
N MET A 128 -1.64 -5.89 12.47
CA MET A 128 -0.37 -6.39 11.94
C MET A 128 -0.04 -5.78 10.59
N LEU A 129 1.26 -5.72 10.28
CA LEU A 129 1.82 -5.30 9.00
C LEU A 129 2.80 -6.37 8.52
N THR A 130 2.71 -6.78 7.25
CA THR A 130 3.84 -7.38 6.53
C THR A 130 4.28 -6.45 5.42
N TYR A 131 5.58 -6.29 5.22
CA TYR A 131 6.09 -5.40 4.17
C TYR A 131 7.46 -5.86 3.67
N ASN A 132 7.56 -6.23 2.39
CA ASN A 132 8.83 -6.25 1.68
C ASN A 132 9.31 -4.81 1.49
N VAL A 133 10.45 -4.46 2.09
CA VAL A 133 10.95 -3.08 2.07
C VAL A 133 12.12 -2.87 1.13
N GLN A 134 12.53 -3.90 0.38
CA GLN A 134 13.59 -3.82 -0.64
C GLN A 134 14.90 -3.18 -0.12
N ALA A 135 15.32 -3.52 1.10
CA ALA A 135 16.55 -3.02 1.71
C ALA A 135 17.75 -3.91 1.33
N LEU A 136 18.09 -3.90 0.04
CA LEU A 136 19.14 -4.73 -0.55
C LEU A 136 20.55 -4.21 -0.15
N PRO A 137 21.58 -5.06 -0.08
CA PRO A 137 22.91 -4.61 0.35
C PRO A 137 23.49 -3.60 -0.64
N SER A 138 24.06 -2.50 -0.12
CA SER A 138 24.66 -1.45 -0.95
C SER A 138 25.82 -1.92 -1.86
N THR A 139 26.30 -3.15 -1.68
CA THR A 139 27.35 -3.78 -2.49
C THR A 139 26.82 -4.43 -3.77
N PHE A 140 25.52 -4.73 -3.81
CA PHE A 140 24.85 -5.37 -4.94
C PHE A 140 23.83 -4.46 -5.60
N HIS A 141 23.35 -3.42 -4.89
CA HIS A 141 22.40 -2.43 -5.42
C HIS A 141 22.78 -1.01 -4.98
N VAL A 142 22.67 -0.04 -5.89
CA VAL A 142 23.04 1.37 -5.66
C VAL A 142 21.87 2.19 -5.07
N GLY A 143 20.67 1.62 -4.99
CA GLY A 143 19.42 2.29 -4.61
C GLY A 143 18.96 2.21 -3.16
N THR A 144 19.65 1.48 -2.27
CA THR A 144 19.22 1.36 -0.87
C THR A 144 19.50 2.64 -0.11
N VAL A 145 18.53 3.55 -0.06
CA VAL A 145 18.71 4.88 0.53
C VAL A 145 18.23 4.93 1.98
N GLU A 146 19.14 5.23 2.91
CA GLU A 146 18.86 5.27 4.34
C GLU A 146 17.62 6.11 4.69
N TRP A 147 17.43 7.27 4.06
CA TRP A 147 16.30 8.15 4.37
C TRP A 147 14.95 7.53 4.03
N VAL A 148 14.85 6.69 2.98
CA VAL A 148 13.60 5.99 2.60
C VAL A 148 13.17 5.09 3.74
N HIS A 149 14.08 4.26 4.26
CA HIS A 149 13.79 3.37 5.37
C HIS A 149 13.58 4.09 6.70
N GLN A 150 14.18 5.27 6.89
CA GLN A 150 13.84 6.14 8.01
C GLN A 150 12.37 6.59 7.95
N GLU A 151 11.86 6.90 6.76
CA GLU A 151 10.46 7.29 6.57
C GLU A 151 9.50 6.12 6.70
N ILE A 152 9.83 4.94 6.15
CA ILE A 152 9.07 3.70 6.40
C ILE A 152 8.94 3.46 7.92
N ALA A 153 10.04 3.54 8.66
CA ALA A 153 10.02 3.39 10.12
C ALA A 153 9.18 4.47 10.82
N ASN A 154 9.19 5.71 10.34
CA ASN A 154 8.38 6.80 10.89
C ASN A 154 6.87 6.55 10.67
N GLU A 155 6.46 6.09 9.49
CA GLU A 155 5.05 5.79 9.20
C GLU A 155 4.56 4.56 9.98
N ILE A 156 5.40 3.54 10.15
CA ILE A 156 5.11 2.39 11.04
C ILE A 156 4.78 2.86 12.46
N LEU A 157 5.55 3.82 13.00
CA LEU A 157 5.32 4.36 14.34
C LEU A 157 4.01 5.17 14.45
N LYS A 158 3.53 5.76 13.35
CA LYS A 158 2.27 6.54 13.32
C LYS A 158 1.04 5.63 13.18
N ALA A 159 1.16 4.52 12.45
CA ALA A 159 0.04 3.64 12.10
C ALA A 159 -0.44 2.70 13.22
N GLY A 160 0.26 2.66 14.35
CA GLY A 160 -0.24 2.05 15.58
C GLY A 160 -0.27 0.50 15.59
N TYR A 161 0.53 -0.15 14.75
CA TYR A 161 0.67 -1.61 14.69
C TYR A 161 1.06 -2.23 16.04
N ASP A 162 0.69 -3.50 16.23
CA ASP A 162 1.09 -4.32 17.38
C ASP A 162 2.19 -5.32 17.01
N VAL A 163 2.17 -5.82 15.77
CA VAL A 163 3.19 -6.70 15.19
C VAL A 163 3.53 -6.21 13.78
N VAL A 164 4.82 -6.15 13.46
CA VAL A 164 5.33 -5.79 12.14
C VAL A 164 6.32 -6.86 11.70
N ALA A 165 6.13 -7.43 10.52
CA ALA A 165 7.08 -8.30 9.84
C ALA A 165 7.64 -7.57 8.62
N LEU A 166 8.96 -7.53 8.48
CA LEU A 166 9.63 -6.92 7.33
C LEU A 166 10.40 -8.00 6.55
N ASN A 167 10.34 -7.90 5.22
CA ASN A 167 11.09 -8.74 4.29
C ASN A 167 12.17 -7.91 3.56
N GLU A 168 13.19 -8.60 3.06
CA GLU A 168 14.34 -8.03 2.34
C GLU A 168 15.11 -6.94 3.09
N VAL A 169 15.22 -7.06 4.41
CA VAL A 169 16.13 -6.21 5.20
C VAL A 169 17.53 -6.81 5.23
N PHE A 170 18.18 -6.91 4.08
CA PHE A 170 19.52 -7.51 3.95
C PHE A 170 20.64 -6.52 4.33
N ASP A 171 20.48 -5.23 4.01
CA ASP A 171 21.49 -4.22 4.33
C ASP A 171 21.63 -4.00 5.85
N GLU A 172 22.84 -4.24 6.37
CA GLU A 172 23.15 -4.14 7.80
C GLU A 172 23.00 -2.72 8.37
N ASP A 173 23.31 -1.68 7.57
CA ASP A 173 23.18 -0.30 8.02
C ASP A 173 21.69 0.10 8.07
N ILE A 174 20.89 -0.34 7.10
CA ILE A 174 19.43 -0.15 7.13
C ILE A 174 18.75 -0.93 8.25
N ARG A 175 19.17 -2.17 8.50
CA ARG A 175 18.70 -2.94 9.66
C ARG A 175 18.91 -2.18 10.96
N ALA A 176 20.08 -1.57 11.14
CA ALA A 176 20.37 -0.74 12.29
C ALA A 176 19.42 0.47 12.40
N VAL A 177 18.99 1.05 11.27
CA VAL A 177 17.95 2.10 11.26
C VAL A 177 16.64 1.59 11.84
N TYR A 178 16.14 0.45 11.37
CA TYR A 178 14.89 -0.12 11.88
C TYR A 178 14.98 -0.46 13.36
N VAL A 179 16.05 -1.14 13.80
CA VAL A 179 16.24 -1.47 15.22
C VAL A 179 16.30 -0.19 16.07
N SER A 180 17.09 0.80 15.66
CA SER A 180 17.26 2.06 16.38
C SER A 180 15.95 2.84 16.52
N ARG A 181 15.13 2.88 15.47
CA ARG A 181 13.88 3.65 15.45
C ARG A 181 12.71 2.91 16.10
N LEU A 182 12.54 1.63 15.78
CA LEU A 182 11.34 0.88 16.16
C LEU A 182 11.43 0.26 17.56
N SER A 183 12.62 -0.07 18.06
CA SER A 183 12.76 -0.79 19.35
C SER A 183 12.22 -0.04 20.57
N GLY A 184 12.05 1.29 20.49
CA GLY A 184 11.42 2.08 21.54
C GLY A 184 9.93 1.81 21.72
N GLU A 185 9.21 1.59 20.62
CA GLU A 185 7.77 1.28 20.59
C GLU A 185 7.52 -0.24 20.55
N PHE A 186 8.40 -0.98 19.89
CA PHE A 186 8.36 -2.43 19.71
C PHE A 186 9.54 -3.09 20.44
N PRO A 187 9.48 -3.20 21.79
CA PRO A 187 10.60 -3.66 22.57
C PRO A 187 10.88 -5.17 22.43
N TYR A 188 10.05 -5.95 21.73
CA TYR A 188 10.26 -7.37 21.52
C TYR A 188 10.49 -7.63 20.04
N TYR A 189 11.73 -7.90 19.65
CA TYR A 189 12.06 -7.98 18.23
C TYR A 189 13.12 -9.04 17.89
N VAL A 190 12.99 -9.55 16.68
CA VAL A 190 13.98 -10.34 15.95
C VAL A 190 14.54 -9.43 14.87
N SER A 191 15.83 -9.12 14.95
CA SER A 191 16.48 -8.21 13.99
C SER A 191 17.11 -8.91 12.80
N LYS A 192 17.40 -10.21 12.89
CA LYS A 192 18.04 -11.01 11.85
C LYS A 192 17.77 -12.50 12.10
N LEU A 193 17.64 -13.30 11.03
CA LEU A 193 17.78 -14.76 11.03
C LEU A 193 18.89 -15.14 10.05
N SER A 194 19.81 -16.03 10.42
CA SER A 194 20.95 -16.44 9.57
C SER A 194 21.43 -17.86 9.88
N GLY A 195 21.81 -18.64 8.87
CA GLY A 195 22.24 -20.03 8.94
C GLY A 195 23.74 -20.24 9.19
N ASP A 196 24.62 -19.48 8.52
CA ASP A 196 26.07 -19.41 8.78
C ASP A 196 26.66 -18.20 7.99
N ASP A 197 26.95 -17.08 8.66
CA ASP A 197 27.56 -15.86 8.07
C ASP A 197 28.90 -16.19 7.37
N THR A 198 28.86 -16.58 6.09
CA THR A 198 30.04 -16.67 5.22
C THR A 198 30.14 -15.43 4.34
N ILE A 199 31.35 -15.13 3.85
CA ILE A 199 31.65 -13.89 3.11
C ILE A 199 30.82 -13.70 1.81
N VAL A 200 30.09 -14.73 1.37
CA VAL A 200 29.34 -14.76 0.11
C VAL A 200 27.84 -15.00 0.29
N ASN A 201 27.35 -15.15 1.52
CA ASN A 201 25.94 -15.42 1.81
C ASN A 201 25.36 -14.22 2.57
N GLU A 202 24.27 -13.66 2.04
CA GLU A 202 23.40 -12.73 2.75
C GLU A 202 22.49 -13.50 3.69
N ASP A 203 22.01 -12.82 4.73
CA ASP A 203 21.08 -13.43 5.68
C ASP A 203 19.66 -13.55 5.11
N SER A 204 18.69 -13.90 5.96
CA SER A 204 17.32 -14.13 5.48
C SER A 204 16.58 -12.85 5.07
N GLY A 205 17.08 -11.67 5.42
CA GLY A 205 16.39 -10.38 5.23
C GLY A 205 15.09 -10.25 6.04
N LEU A 206 14.90 -11.07 7.09
CA LEU A 206 13.66 -11.10 7.87
C LEU A 206 13.81 -10.38 9.20
N MET A 207 12.88 -9.48 9.49
CA MET A 207 12.73 -8.86 10.81
C MET A 207 11.31 -9.02 11.33
N LEU A 208 11.18 -9.09 12.66
CA LEU A 208 9.89 -8.99 13.33
C LEU A 208 9.98 -8.08 14.54
N PHE A 209 9.02 -7.17 14.66
CA PHE A 209 8.86 -6.24 15.76
C PHE A 209 7.50 -6.47 16.42
N SER A 210 7.46 -6.51 17.75
CA SER A 210 6.21 -6.59 18.51
C SER A 210 6.19 -5.63 19.70
N ARG A 211 5.04 -4.98 19.87
CA ARG A 211 4.70 -4.20 21.07
C ARG A 211 4.48 -5.11 22.28
N TRP A 212 4.09 -6.37 22.03
CA TRP A 212 3.64 -7.31 23.04
C TRP A 212 4.71 -8.38 23.34
N PRO A 213 4.77 -8.87 24.60
CA PRO A 213 5.79 -9.82 25.01
C PRO A 213 5.68 -11.15 24.26
N LEU A 214 6.84 -11.71 23.91
CA LEU A 214 6.90 -13.06 23.35
C LEU A 214 6.86 -14.14 24.45
N GLU A 215 6.22 -15.25 24.14
CA GLU A 215 6.08 -16.45 24.96
C GLU A 215 7.04 -17.55 24.54
N SER A 216 7.34 -18.47 25.45
CA SER A 216 8.09 -19.68 25.13
C SER A 216 7.34 -20.53 24.12
N LEU A 217 8.09 -21.17 23.21
CA LEU A 217 7.53 -22.11 22.26
C LEU A 217 7.13 -23.43 22.95
N PRO A 218 6.07 -24.12 22.48
CA PRO A 218 5.70 -25.43 23.01
C PRO A 218 6.79 -26.49 22.81
N SER A 219 7.53 -26.37 21.70
CA SER A 219 8.67 -27.21 21.33
C SER A 219 9.91 -26.35 21.09
N GLU A 220 11.06 -26.82 21.59
CA GLU A 220 12.35 -26.17 21.39
C GLU A 220 13.09 -26.67 20.14
N LYS A 221 12.45 -27.51 19.30
CA LYS A 221 13.10 -28.18 18.16
C LYS A 221 13.77 -27.20 17.19
N TYR A 222 13.12 -26.07 16.93
CA TYR A 222 13.61 -25.01 16.04
C TYR A 222 14.13 -23.78 16.79
N VAL A 223 14.32 -23.86 18.12
CA VAL A 223 14.83 -22.72 18.90
C VAL A 223 16.33 -22.55 18.67
N THR A 224 16.70 -21.32 18.33
CA THR A 224 18.08 -20.90 18.05
C THR A 224 19.01 -21.17 19.25
N GLY A 225 20.24 -21.63 18.99
CA GLY A 225 21.26 -21.88 20.01
C GLY A 225 21.18 -23.20 20.79
N HIS A 226 20.17 -24.05 20.56
CA HIS A 226 20.17 -25.43 21.07
C HIS A 226 20.93 -26.35 20.12
N TRP A 227 22.27 -26.30 20.16
CA TRP A 227 23.10 -27.42 19.69
C TRP A 227 22.83 -28.60 20.62
N SER A 228 21.80 -29.40 20.34
CA SER A 228 21.54 -30.61 21.10
C SER A 228 22.63 -31.62 20.75
N PRO A 229 23.54 -32.03 21.66
CA PRO A 229 24.43 -33.15 21.39
C PRO A 229 23.57 -34.41 21.30
N GLN A 230 23.17 -34.79 20.08
CA GLN A 230 22.39 -35.99 19.85
C GLN A 230 23.21 -37.25 20.16
N PRO A 231 22.62 -38.28 20.78
CA PRO A 231 23.26 -39.58 20.98
C PRO A 231 23.55 -40.27 19.63
N PRO A 232 24.62 -41.08 19.54
CA PRO A 232 25.27 -41.48 18.27
C PRO A 232 24.48 -42.41 17.31
N ASN A 233 23.18 -42.63 17.50
CA ASN A 233 22.46 -43.74 16.85
C ASN A 233 21.14 -43.36 16.14
N ASN A 234 20.85 -42.08 15.90
CA ASN A 234 19.67 -41.67 15.10
C ASN A 234 20.14 -41.24 13.69
N PRO A 235 19.42 -41.59 12.59
CA PRO A 235 19.75 -41.15 11.25
C PRO A 235 19.81 -39.62 11.19
N ILE A 236 20.83 -39.13 10.50
CA ILE A 236 21.20 -37.72 10.36
C ILE A 236 20.06 -36.98 9.64
N TYR A 237 19.31 -36.15 10.37
CA TYR A 237 18.78 -34.91 9.83
C TYR A 237 19.67 -33.82 10.44
N PRO A 238 20.55 -33.16 9.66
CA PRO A 238 21.29 -32.03 10.17
C PRO A 238 20.26 -30.92 10.44
N GLY A 239 19.88 -30.73 11.70
CA GLY A 239 19.10 -29.54 12.07
C GLY A 239 19.97 -28.33 11.80
N PHE A 240 19.57 -27.51 10.84
CA PHE A 240 20.22 -26.24 10.51
C PHE A 240 20.11 -25.30 11.72
N PRO A 241 21.22 -24.97 12.40
CA PRO A 241 21.19 -24.04 13.52
C PRO A 241 21.13 -22.61 12.97
N VAL A 242 19.93 -22.08 12.78
CA VAL A 242 19.76 -20.67 12.45
C VAL A 242 20.05 -19.84 13.70
N GLU A 243 20.95 -18.88 13.60
CA GLU A 243 21.18 -17.82 14.56
C GLU A 243 20.12 -16.73 14.41
N CYS A 244 19.70 -16.18 15.55
CA CYS A 244 18.81 -15.03 15.60
C CYS A 244 19.53 -13.92 16.34
N GLU A 245 19.31 -12.68 15.91
CA GLU A 245 19.66 -11.51 16.67
C GLU A 245 18.43 -10.79 17.23
N GLY A 246 18.58 -10.16 18.39
CA GLY A 246 17.50 -9.47 19.10
C GLY A 246 17.38 -9.90 20.55
N ASN A 247 16.44 -9.32 21.27
CA ASN A 247 16.29 -9.55 22.71
C ASN A 247 15.32 -10.70 23.07
N VAL A 248 14.85 -11.44 22.08
CA VAL A 248 13.87 -12.53 22.24
C VAL A 248 14.25 -13.84 21.53
N CYS A 249 15.47 -14.00 21.02
CA CYS A 249 15.85 -15.15 20.18
C CYS A 249 15.61 -16.54 20.79
N SER A 250 15.75 -16.69 22.12
CA SER A 250 15.39 -17.94 22.83
C SER A 250 13.89 -18.32 22.78
N LYS A 251 13.04 -17.44 22.23
CA LYS A 251 11.59 -17.60 22.08
C LYS A 251 11.15 -17.58 20.62
N THR A 252 12.12 -17.66 19.71
CA THR A 252 11.91 -17.62 18.27
C THR A 252 12.30 -18.98 17.71
N ALA A 253 11.38 -19.60 16.97
CA ALA A 253 11.72 -20.72 16.10
C ALA A 253 12.22 -20.15 14.78
N ALA A 254 13.27 -20.72 14.23
CA ALA A 254 13.84 -20.28 12.97
C ALA A 254 14.18 -21.48 12.08
N LEU A 255 13.98 -21.30 10.79
CA LEU A 255 14.22 -22.29 9.74
C LEU A 255 14.84 -21.57 8.54
N GLU A 256 15.97 -22.06 8.04
CA GLU A 256 16.50 -21.75 6.72
C GLU A 256 15.96 -22.79 5.73
N PHE A 257 15.63 -22.36 4.51
CA PHE A 257 15.17 -23.27 3.47
C PHE A 257 16.35 -23.92 2.75
N GLU A 258 16.37 -25.26 2.70
CA GLU A 258 17.37 -26.01 1.93
C GLU A 258 17.22 -25.82 0.41
N ALA A 259 15.98 -25.62 -0.06
CA ALA A 259 15.68 -25.41 -1.46
C ALA A 259 15.79 -23.93 -1.84
N CYS A 260 16.60 -23.63 -2.84
CA CYS A 260 16.78 -22.32 -3.46
C CYS A 260 17.05 -22.48 -4.97
N ALA A 261 16.87 -21.40 -5.74
CA ALA A 261 17.28 -21.30 -7.14
C ALA A 261 17.75 -19.88 -7.49
N GLY A 262 18.65 -19.78 -8.47
CA GLY A 262 19.15 -18.49 -8.97
C GLY A 262 19.83 -17.66 -7.89
N ASP A 263 19.60 -16.35 -7.92
CA ASP A 263 20.25 -15.39 -7.02
C ASP A 263 19.75 -15.50 -5.57
N ASP A 264 18.56 -16.07 -5.36
CA ASP A 264 18.04 -16.37 -4.03
C ASP A 264 18.92 -17.37 -3.27
N CYS A 265 19.74 -18.17 -3.96
CA CYS A 265 20.73 -19.04 -3.32
C CYS A 265 21.90 -18.29 -2.68
N TYR A 266 22.02 -16.97 -2.88
CA TYR A 266 22.96 -16.12 -2.16
C TYR A 266 22.36 -15.53 -0.88
N ALA A 267 21.10 -15.81 -0.57
CA ALA A 267 20.44 -15.38 0.65
C ALA A 267 19.96 -16.59 1.46
N GLU A 268 20.08 -16.52 2.77
CA GLU A 268 19.61 -17.55 3.71
C GLU A 268 18.10 -17.45 3.93
N LYS A 269 17.31 -17.49 2.83
CA LYS A 269 15.86 -17.39 2.87
C LYS A 269 15.27 -18.45 3.80
N GLY A 270 14.21 -18.06 4.51
CA GLY A 270 13.71 -18.88 5.59
C GLY A 270 12.40 -18.40 6.19
N ALA A 271 12.13 -18.86 7.41
CA ALA A 271 10.99 -18.48 8.20
C ALA A 271 11.32 -18.37 9.68
N GLY A 272 10.71 -17.40 10.34
CA GLY A 272 10.67 -17.29 11.79
C GLY A 272 9.26 -17.52 12.33
N LEU A 273 9.15 -18.08 13.54
CA LEU A 273 7.89 -18.23 14.26
C LEU A 273 8.04 -17.71 15.68
N VAL A 274 7.14 -16.80 16.07
CA VAL A 274 7.04 -16.26 17.42
C VAL A 274 5.64 -16.44 18.01
N ARG A 275 5.55 -16.44 19.33
CA ARG A 275 4.29 -16.49 20.08
C ARG A 275 4.10 -15.18 20.81
N VAL A 276 3.19 -14.33 20.35
CA VAL A 276 2.93 -13.01 20.91
C VAL A 276 1.80 -13.12 21.93
N ARG A 277 2.01 -12.69 23.18
CA ARG A 277 0.96 -12.63 24.20
C ARG A 277 0.43 -11.22 24.33
N ASN A 278 -0.85 -11.05 24.01
CA ASN A 278 -1.57 -9.83 24.35
C ASN A 278 -1.65 -9.70 25.90
N PRO A 279 -1.08 -8.64 26.50
CA PRO A 279 -0.98 -8.51 27.95
C PRO A 279 -2.32 -8.26 28.66
N GLU A 280 -3.34 -7.81 27.93
CA GLU A 280 -4.66 -7.49 28.49
C GLU A 280 -5.56 -8.72 28.54
N THR A 281 -5.62 -9.46 27.43
CA THR A 281 -6.51 -10.62 27.29
C THR A 281 -5.82 -11.92 27.66
N ASN A 282 -4.49 -11.92 27.77
CA ASN A 282 -3.64 -13.11 27.83
C ASN A 282 -3.77 -14.04 26.63
N GLN A 283 -4.44 -13.60 25.55
CA GLN A 283 -4.52 -14.34 24.30
C GLN A 283 -3.13 -14.45 23.70
N VAL A 284 -2.77 -15.66 23.28
CA VAL A 284 -1.54 -15.93 22.56
C VAL A 284 -1.87 -16.05 21.08
N THR A 285 -1.14 -15.31 20.26
CA THR A 285 -1.19 -15.32 18.81
C THR A 285 0.16 -15.80 18.28
N ASN A 286 0.16 -16.77 17.38
CA ASN A 286 1.37 -17.28 16.74
C ASN A 286 1.54 -16.54 15.41
N VAL A 287 2.72 -15.97 15.19
CA VAL A 287 3.05 -15.23 13.97
C VAL A 287 4.25 -15.89 13.34
N VAL A 288 4.07 -16.33 12.10
CA VAL A 288 5.11 -16.86 11.23
C VAL A 288 5.40 -15.80 10.19
N PHE A 289 6.66 -15.44 10.03
CA PHE A 289 7.12 -14.44 9.07
C PHE A 289 8.16 -15.09 8.15
N THR A 290 8.02 -14.92 6.84
CA THR A 290 8.82 -15.66 5.85
C THR A 290 8.98 -14.86 4.56
N HIS A 291 9.98 -15.22 3.76
CA HIS A 291 10.16 -14.74 2.39
C HIS A 291 10.53 -15.95 1.52
N LEU A 292 9.67 -16.32 0.57
CA LEU A 292 9.88 -17.50 -0.29
C LEU A 292 10.70 -17.16 -1.53
N GLN A 293 11.04 -18.20 -2.30
CA GLN A 293 11.77 -18.12 -3.55
C GLN A 293 11.07 -17.21 -4.56
N ALA A 294 11.81 -16.22 -5.05
CA ALA A 294 11.38 -15.26 -6.05
C ALA A 294 11.28 -15.89 -7.43
N SER A 295 10.44 -15.28 -8.27
CA SER A 295 10.32 -15.57 -9.69
C SER A 295 10.17 -14.25 -10.44
N TYR A 296 11.23 -13.83 -11.15
CA TYR A 296 11.25 -12.55 -11.87
C TYR A 296 11.06 -12.74 -13.36
N VAL A 297 10.06 -12.08 -13.93
CA VAL A 297 9.81 -12.16 -15.37
C VAL A 297 10.70 -11.22 -16.19
N PRO A 298 10.98 -11.56 -17.46
CA PRO A 298 10.54 -12.76 -18.18
C PRO A 298 11.32 -14.02 -17.77
N LEU A 299 10.61 -15.03 -17.27
CA LEU A 299 11.17 -16.37 -17.03
C LEU A 299 10.99 -17.26 -18.25
N THR A 300 11.96 -18.13 -18.50
CA THR A 300 11.69 -19.28 -19.37
C THR A 300 10.82 -20.29 -18.64
N GLN A 301 10.11 -21.16 -19.36
CA GLN A 301 9.28 -22.21 -18.73
C GLN A 301 10.07 -23.07 -17.73
N PRO A 302 11.31 -23.51 -18.04
CA PRO A 302 12.14 -24.20 -17.07
C PRO A 302 12.42 -23.41 -15.79
N ASP A 303 12.65 -22.10 -15.88
CA ASP A 303 12.96 -21.28 -14.70
C ASP A 303 11.72 -21.10 -13.83
N ALA A 304 10.55 -20.91 -14.44
CA ALA A 304 9.26 -20.88 -13.72
C ALA A 304 8.94 -22.24 -13.06
N GLU A 305 9.22 -23.35 -13.76
CA GLU A 305 9.06 -24.71 -13.21
C GLU A 305 10.01 -24.99 -12.04
N GLU A 306 11.24 -24.48 -12.09
CA GLU A 306 12.21 -24.58 -11.00
C GLU A 306 11.78 -23.74 -9.79
N ALA A 307 11.42 -22.47 -9.99
CA ALA A 307 10.96 -21.58 -8.92
C ALA A 307 9.71 -22.16 -8.21
N PHE A 308 8.73 -22.66 -8.97
CA PHE A 308 7.58 -23.40 -8.45
C PHE A 308 8.00 -24.60 -7.59
N ALA A 309 8.90 -25.45 -8.10
CA ALA A 309 9.34 -26.64 -7.39
C ALA A 309 10.12 -26.33 -6.11
N VAL A 310 10.84 -25.20 -6.08
CA VAL A 310 11.51 -24.67 -4.89
C VAL A 310 10.48 -24.15 -3.88
N ARG A 311 9.57 -23.24 -4.28
CA ARG A 311 8.52 -22.72 -3.39
C ARG A 311 7.66 -23.83 -2.80
N TYR A 312 7.31 -24.85 -3.58
CA TYR A 312 6.63 -26.05 -3.08
C TYR A 312 7.38 -26.69 -1.91
N GLN A 313 8.70 -26.89 -2.03
CA GLN A 313 9.53 -27.48 -0.97
C GLN A 313 9.63 -26.56 0.25
N GLN A 314 9.78 -25.25 0.03
CA GLN A 314 9.81 -24.25 1.10
C GLN A 314 8.49 -24.22 1.87
N LEU A 315 7.34 -24.28 1.19
CA LEU A 315 6.02 -24.39 1.81
C LEU A 315 5.86 -25.68 2.62
N GLN A 316 6.41 -26.81 2.17
CA GLN A 316 6.43 -28.04 2.98
C GLN A 316 7.30 -27.87 4.23
N ALA A 317 8.50 -27.29 4.11
CA ALA A 317 9.38 -27.04 5.24
C ALA A 317 8.76 -26.07 6.27
N LEU A 318 8.10 -25.02 5.78
CA LEU A 318 7.33 -24.06 6.57
C LEU A 318 6.20 -24.75 7.34
N ARG A 319 5.45 -25.64 6.68
CA ARG A 319 4.40 -26.45 7.31
C ARG A 319 4.98 -27.32 8.41
N GLU A 320 6.07 -28.04 8.14
CA GLU A 320 6.74 -28.90 9.12
C GLU A 320 7.18 -28.10 10.35
N MET A 321 7.80 -26.93 10.16
CA MET A 321 8.18 -26.03 11.26
C MET A 321 6.96 -25.64 12.11
N ILE A 322 5.86 -25.24 11.48
CA ILE A 322 4.63 -24.85 12.19
C ILE A 322 4.06 -26.03 12.98
N GLU A 323 3.91 -27.18 12.33
CA GLU A 323 3.33 -28.36 12.95
C GLU A 323 4.20 -28.86 14.12
N GLU A 324 5.51 -28.94 13.96
CA GLU A 324 6.40 -29.46 15.01
C GLU A 324 6.66 -28.47 16.13
N THR A 325 6.56 -27.16 15.86
CA THR A 325 6.67 -26.13 16.90
C THR A 325 5.39 -26.04 17.73
N LEU A 326 4.21 -26.15 17.10
CA LEU A 326 2.90 -25.89 17.74
C LEU A 326 2.09 -27.14 18.10
N ASN A 327 2.32 -28.30 17.48
CA ASN A 327 1.57 -29.53 17.77
C ASN A 327 2.29 -30.50 18.71
N ASP A 328 3.62 -30.43 18.80
CA ASP A 328 4.46 -31.36 19.55
C ASP A 328 4.90 -30.79 20.92
N GLY A 329 4.03 -29.97 21.52
CA GLY A 329 4.28 -29.38 22.84
C GLY A 329 4.52 -30.41 23.94
N ALA A 330 5.43 -30.12 24.86
CA ALA A 330 5.71 -30.99 26.01
C ALA A 330 4.49 -31.25 26.92
N ASP A 331 3.42 -30.46 26.77
CA ASP A 331 2.15 -30.60 27.47
C ASP A 331 1.13 -31.54 26.76
N GLY A 332 1.48 -32.03 25.57
CA GLY A 332 0.65 -32.95 24.77
C GLY A 332 -0.56 -32.28 24.10
N LEU A 333 -0.57 -30.95 23.96
CA LEU A 333 -1.66 -30.19 23.34
C LEU A 333 -1.27 -29.72 21.94
N ARG A 334 -2.25 -29.72 21.01
CA ARG A 334 -2.11 -29.07 19.69
C ARG A 334 -2.48 -27.59 19.84
N HIS A 335 -1.48 -26.72 19.98
CA HIS A 335 -1.70 -25.27 20.10
C HIS A 335 -2.29 -24.68 18.82
N PHE A 336 -1.92 -25.24 17.67
CA PHE A 336 -2.44 -24.88 16.35
C PHE A 336 -3.98 -24.88 16.27
N ASP A 337 -4.66 -25.79 16.98
CA ASP A 337 -6.12 -25.92 16.96
C ASP A 337 -6.83 -24.95 17.94
N ARG A 338 -6.09 -24.20 18.76
CA ARG A 338 -6.64 -23.40 19.87
C ARG A 338 -6.25 -21.93 19.83
N GLU A 339 -5.08 -21.65 19.28
CA GLU A 339 -4.51 -20.31 19.21
C GLU A 339 -4.55 -19.82 17.74
N PRO A 340 -4.71 -18.51 17.51
CA PRO A 340 -4.50 -17.92 16.20
C PRO A 340 -3.09 -18.20 15.69
N VAL A 341 -3.00 -18.55 14.42
CA VAL A 341 -1.77 -18.75 13.67
C VAL A 341 -1.88 -17.93 12.40
N PHE A 342 -0.95 -17.00 12.23
CA PHE A 342 -0.80 -16.19 11.03
C PHE A 342 0.51 -16.55 10.36
N VAL A 343 0.49 -16.69 9.03
CA VAL A 343 1.68 -16.77 8.19
C VAL A 343 1.66 -15.53 7.32
N MET A 344 2.68 -14.70 7.41
CA MET A 344 2.73 -13.42 6.69
C MET A 344 4.11 -13.18 6.08
N GLY A 345 4.12 -12.46 4.96
CA GLY A 345 5.35 -12.21 4.22
C GLY A 345 5.14 -12.20 2.72
N ASP A 346 6.22 -11.93 2.01
CA ASP A 346 6.32 -12.13 0.57
C ASP A 346 6.46 -13.62 0.25
N LEU A 347 5.41 -14.20 -0.34
CA LEU A 347 5.40 -15.60 -0.76
C LEU A 347 5.84 -15.79 -2.21
N ASN A 348 6.07 -14.71 -2.97
CA ASN A 348 6.44 -14.73 -4.39
C ASN A 348 5.53 -15.65 -5.25
N LEU A 349 4.29 -15.78 -4.83
CA LEU A 349 3.30 -16.68 -5.39
C LEU A 349 2.14 -15.80 -5.82
N ASP A 350 1.91 -15.65 -7.11
CA ASP A 350 0.93 -14.66 -7.57
C ASP A 350 -0.49 -15.08 -7.20
N GLY A 351 -1.12 -14.26 -6.36
CA GLY A 351 -2.47 -14.47 -5.87
C GLY A 351 -3.54 -13.79 -6.69
N ASP A 352 -3.20 -13.07 -7.75
CA ASP A 352 -4.21 -12.44 -8.58
C ASP A 352 -4.90 -13.43 -9.52
N LEU A 353 -6.16 -13.74 -9.21
CA LEU A 353 -6.93 -14.71 -9.98
C LEU A 353 -7.59 -14.10 -11.23
N ALA A 354 -7.46 -12.78 -11.42
CA ALA A 354 -7.98 -12.04 -12.58
C ALA A 354 -6.92 -11.70 -13.62
N ASP A 355 -5.64 -11.96 -13.35
CA ASP A 355 -4.53 -11.68 -14.28
C ASP A 355 -4.81 -12.31 -15.66
N HIS A 356 -4.72 -11.46 -16.69
CA HIS A 356 -5.02 -11.74 -18.09
C HIS A 356 -3.77 -11.91 -18.95
N ASP A 357 -2.56 -11.56 -18.47
CA ASP A 357 -1.26 -11.88 -19.13
C ASP A 357 -0.90 -13.36 -19.03
N LEU A 358 -1.97 -14.16 -19.07
CA LEU A 358 -1.98 -15.54 -19.51
C LEU A 358 -1.69 -15.59 -21.03
N GLY A 359 -0.54 -15.05 -21.44
CA GLY A 359 -0.14 -14.79 -22.81
C GLY A 359 -0.19 -16.02 -23.76
N PRO A 360 0.05 -15.84 -25.06
CA PRO A 360 -0.13 -16.91 -26.04
C PRO A 360 0.85 -18.11 -25.93
N ASN A 361 1.74 -18.13 -24.94
CA ASN A 361 2.80 -19.12 -24.76
C ASN A 361 2.63 -20.07 -23.56
N HIS A 362 1.59 -19.95 -22.72
CA HIS A 362 1.26 -20.92 -21.67
C HIS A 362 2.27 -21.08 -20.52
N LEU A 363 3.14 -20.09 -20.26
CA LEU A 363 3.84 -19.96 -18.96
C LEU A 363 2.84 -19.72 -17.80
N ASP A 364 1.70 -19.16 -18.19
CA ASP A 364 0.45 -18.78 -17.54
C ASP A 364 -0.30 -19.83 -16.73
N THR A 365 -0.14 -21.11 -17.07
CA THR A 365 -0.84 -22.13 -16.28
C THR A 365 -0.21 -22.22 -14.91
N GLN A 366 1.06 -21.89 -14.72
CA GLN A 366 1.81 -22.28 -13.54
C GLN A 366 1.56 -21.40 -12.31
N ASN A 367 1.40 -20.08 -12.43
CA ASN A 367 1.14 -19.20 -11.27
C ASN A 367 -0.26 -19.43 -10.69
N ARG A 368 -1.29 -19.38 -11.54
CA ARG A 368 -2.65 -19.73 -11.12
C ARG A 368 -2.74 -21.20 -10.68
N PHE A 369 -2.03 -22.11 -11.34
CA PHE A 369 -1.94 -23.51 -10.91
C PHE A 369 -1.26 -23.63 -9.55
N GLU A 370 -0.19 -22.87 -9.30
CA GLU A 370 0.52 -22.87 -8.02
C GLU A 370 -0.40 -22.40 -6.90
N TRP A 371 -1.09 -21.28 -7.10
CA TRP A 371 -2.09 -20.82 -6.15
C TRP A 371 -3.22 -21.86 -5.96
N GLU A 372 -3.74 -22.44 -7.05
CA GLU A 372 -4.80 -23.45 -6.98
C GLU A 372 -4.34 -24.74 -6.27
N VAL A 373 -3.09 -25.16 -6.48
CA VAL A 373 -2.51 -26.36 -5.86
C VAL A 373 -2.24 -26.14 -4.37
N GLU A 374 -1.67 -25.01 -4.01
CA GLU A 374 -1.28 -24.72 -2.62
C GLU A 374 -2.47 -24.22 -1.78
N PHE A 375 -3.20 -23.23 -2.27
CA PHE A 375 -4.21 -22.51 -1.50
C PHE A 375 -5.67 -22.89 -1.79
N ASN A 376 -5.93 -23.65 -2.87
CA ASN A 376 -7.27 -24.15 -3.20
C ASN A 376 -7.40 -25.68 -3.12
N SER A 377 -6.43 -26.36 -2.52
CA SER A 377 -6.47 -27.81 -2.35
C SER A 377 -7.38 -28.21 -1.18
N ALA A 378 -8.47 -28.92 -1.50
CA ALA A 378 -9.33 -29.52 -0.48
C ALA A 378 -8.52 -30.49 0.39
N PHE A 379 -8.66 -30.37 1.72
CA PHE A 379 -7.90 -31.10 2.73
C PHE A 379 -6.39 -30.81 2.76
N GLY A 380 -5.91 -29.81 2.03
CA GLY A 380 -4.53 -29.32 2.07
C GLY A 380 -4.27 -28.47 3.31
N PHE A 381 -3.01 -28.39 3.75
CA PHE A 381 -2.62 -27.56 4.89
C PHE A 381 -2.91 -26.08 4.62
N TYR A 382 -2.45 -25.57 3.47
CA TYR A 382 -2.69 -24.18 3.06
C TYR A 382 -4.01 -23.93 2.32
N GLY A 383 -4.82 -24.98 2.07
CA GLY A 383 -6.18 -24.85 1.55
C GLY A 383 -7.28 -24.87 2.63
N ASP A 384 -7.08 -25.62 3.73
CA ASP A 384 -8.10 -25.82 4.77
C ASP A 384 -7.66 -25.49 6.20
N GLU A 385 -6.39 -25.65 6.54
CA GLU A 385 -5.91 -25.44 7.91
C GLU A 385 -5.39 -24.03 8.16
N ILE A 386 -4.68 -23.48 7.18
CA ILE A 386 -4.28 -22.09 7.00
C ILE A 386 -4.84 -21.64 5.66
N ARG A 387 -5.40 -20.43 5.54
CA ARG A 387 -6.05 -19.94 4.32
C ARG A 387 -5.59 -18.54 3.95
N ASP A 388 -5.68 -18.21 2.66
CA ASP A 388 -5.47 -16.86 2.13
C ASP A 388 -6.50 -15.87 2.69
N GLY A 389 -6.03 -14.99 3.59
CA GLY A 389 -6.79 -13.93 4.25
C GLY A 389 -7.56 -13.05 3.29
N TRP A 390 -6.87 -12.61 2.25
CA TRP A 390 -7.38 -11.64 1.32
C TRP A 390 -8.47 -12.25 0.45
N ALA A 391 -8.22 -13.43 -0.15
CA ALA A 391 -9.20 -14.08 -1.03
C ALA A 391 -10.45 -14.58 -0.29
N VAL A 392 -10.34 -14.98 0.98
CA VAL A 392 -11.43 -15.65 1.70
C VAL A 392 -12.19 -14.71 2.64
N ALA A 393 -11.52 -13.77 3.32
CA ALA A 393 -12.15 -12.91 4.31
C ALA A 393 -12.35 -11.46 3.85
N ASN A 394 -11.41 -10.92 3.04
CA ASN A 394 -11.43 -9.52 2.60
C ASN A 394 -12.20 -9.35 1.30
N ALA A 395 -11.78 -9.99 0.22
CA ALA A 395 -12.31 -9.82 -1.14
C ALA A 395 -12.95 -11.13 -1.64
N PRO A 396 -14.07 -11.58 -1.03
CA PRO A 396 -14.70 -12.82 -1.44
C PRO A 396 -15.14 -12.72 -2.91
N LYS A 397 -14.86 -13.76 -3.70
CA LYS A 397 -15.30 -13.82 -5.09
C LYS A 397 -16.82 -13.66 -5.18
N ILE A 398 -17.26 -12.64 -5.92
CA ILE A 398 -18.68 -12.37 -6.18
C ILE A 398 -19.06 -12.74 -7.63
N PRO A 399 -20.34 -13.06 -7.90
CA PRO A 399 -20.78 -13.48 -9.23
C PRO A 399 -20.54 -12.47 -10.36
N SER A 400 -20.47 -11.17 -10.04
CA SER A 400 -20.21 -10.11 -11.03
C SER A 400 -18.77 -10.08 -11.54
N GLY A 401 -17.81 -10.68 -10.83
CA GLY A 401 -16.39 -10.65 -11.18
C GLY A 401 -15.60 -9.48 -10.60
N ASN A 402 -16.26 -8.47 -10.03
CA ASN A 402 -15.60 -7.34 -9.37
C ASN A 402 -15.19 -7.70 -7.95
N TYR A 403 -13.90 -7.94 -7.71
CA TYR A 403 -13.39 -8.16 -6.36
C TYR A 403 -12.01 -7.53 -6.25
N ASP A 404 -11.68 -7.08 -5.05
CA ASP A 404 -10.38 -6.49 -4.78
C ASP A 404 -9.27 -7.53 -4.96
N ARG A 405 -8.50 -7.34 -6.04
CA ARG A 405 -7.38 -8.20 -6.45
C ARG A 405 -6.23 -8.18 -5.43
N GLY A 406 -6.08 -7.09 -4.67
CA GLY A 406 -5.03 -6.94 -3.68
C GLY A 406 -3.62 -6.98 -4.25
N ILE A 407 -3.40 -6.34 -5.41
CA ILE A 407 -2.10 -6.31 -6.08
C ILE A 407 -1.07 -5.63 -5.18
N THR A 408 -0.02 -6.36 -4.80
CA THR A 408 1.03 -5.84 -3.91
C THR A 408 2.27 -5.41 -4.70
N ARG A 409 2.38 -5.77 -5.98
CA ARG A 409 3.47 -5.34 -6.86
C ARG A 409 2.97 -5.07 -8.28
N ILE A 410 3.14 -3.84 -8.77
CA ILE A 410 2.67 -3.37 -10.10
C ILE A 410 3.78 -3.47 -11.17
N ALA A 411 5.04 -3.62 -10.74
CA ALA A 411 6.22 -3.28 -11.51
C ALA A 411 6.65 -4.22 -12.66
N GLN A 412 6.06 -5.41 -12.84
CA GLN A 412 6.71 -6.43 -13.69
C GLN A 412 6.05 -6.71 -15.04
N TRP A 413 4.90 -6.13 -15.30
CA TRP A 413 4.12 -6.47 -16.47
C TRP A 413 3.56 -5.20 -17.09
N ASP A 414 3.01 -5.30 -18.30
CA ASP A 414 2.54 -4.12 -19.00
C ASP A 414 1.38 -3.42 -18.25
N GLU A 415 0.80 -2.39 -18.86
CA GLU A 415 -0.19 -1.47 -18.28
C GLU A 415 -1.38 -2.13 -17.53
N HIS A 416 -1.57 -3.45 -17.55
CA HIS A 416 -2.71 -4.17 -16.99
C HIS A 416 -2.37 -5.19 -15.89
N ASP A 417 -1.08 -5.43 -15.65
CA ASP A 417 -0.64 -6.67 -15.04
C ASP A 417 0.26 -6.41 -13.82
N GLY A 418 -0.12 -7.01 -12.70
CA GLY A 418 0.55 -6.84 -11.42
C GLY A 418 0.25 -8.07 -10.59
N ALA A 419 1.11 -8.37 -9.63
CA ALA A 419 1.02 -9.59 -8.86
C ALA A 419 0.70 -9.32 -7.39
N ARG A 420 0.00 -10.28 -6.77
CA ARG A 420 -0.20 -10.30 -5.32
C ARG A 420 0.76 -11.30 -4.70
N TYR A 421 1.90 -10.80 -4.23
CA TYR A 421 2.95 -11.62 -3.63
C TYR A 421 2.97 -11.58 -2.10
N ASP A 422 2.43 -10.54 -1.49
CA ASP A 422 2.43 -10.38 -0.04
C ASP A 422 1.13 -10.92 0.57
N TYR A 423 1.27 -11.82 1.54
CA TYR A 423 0.14 -12.53 2.13
C TYR A 423 0.01 -12.29 3.62
N VAL A 424 -1.22 -12.38 4.10
CA VAL A 424 -1.54 -12.79 5.47
C VAL A 424 -2.43 -14.01 5.37
N LEU A 425 -1.85 -15.18 5.59
CA LEU A 425 -2.59 -16.42 5.75
C LEU A 425 -2.99 -16.61 7.21
N TRP A 426 -4.14 -17.23 7.47
CA TRP A 426 -4.59 -17.48 8.85
C TRP A 426 -5.28 -18.82 9.03
N ASN A 427 -5.26 -19.35 10.26
CA ASN A 427 -6.02 -20.55 10.60
C ASN A 427 -7.49 -20.22 10.94
N PRO A 428 -8.49 -20.53 10.09
CA PRO A 428 -9.89 -20.16 10.35
C PRO A 428 -10.49 -20.82 11.60
N ARG A 429 -9.85 -21.88 12.13
CA ARG A 429 -10.27 -22.58 13.35
C ARG A 429 -10.06 -21.75 14.63
N SER A 430 -9.18 -20.75 14.62
CA SER A 430 -8.81 -19.96 15.80
C SER A 430 -9.88 -18.99 16.30
N ARG A 431 -11.04 -18.91 15.63
CA ARG A 431 -12.18 -18.07 16.01
C ARG A 431 -11.84 -16.58 16.13
N VAL A 432 -10.86 -16.13 15.36
CA VAL A 432 -10.62 -14.73 15.06
C VAL A 432 -11.22 -14.38 13.70
N CYS A 433 -11.53 -13.11 13.53
CA CYS A 433 -12.00 -12.52 12.30
C CYS A 433 -10.91 -11.59 11.78
N LEU A 434 -10.52 -11.79 10.52
CA LEU A 434 -9.78 -10.80 9.75
C LEU A 434 -10.79 -9.73 9.38
N GLN A 435 -10.79 -8.63 10.12
CA GLN A 435 -11.85 -7.63 10.03
C GLN A 435 -11.71 -6.75 8.80
N HIS A 436 -10.48 -6.41 8.43
CA HIS A 436 -10.17 -5.61 7.26
C HIS A 436 -8.71 -5.85 6.89
N MET A 437 -8.44 -6.08 5.61
CA MET A 437 -7.10 -6.06 5.04
C MET A 437 -7.02 -4.95 4.00
N THR A 438 -5.89 -4.25 3.95
CA THR A 438 -5.66 -3.17 2.97
C THR A 438 -4.22 -3.20 2.50
N LEU A 439 -3.97 -2.64 1.31
CA LEU A 439 -2.63 -2.21 0.96
C LEU A 439 -2.21 -1.05 1.87
N SER A 440 -0.92 -0.95 2.16
CA SER A 440 -0.38 -0.04 3.16
C SER A 440 -0.04 1.31 2.56
N HIS A 441 -0.99 1.94 1.87
CA HIS A 441 -0.82 3.31 1.34
C HIS A 441 -0.49 4.32 2.44
N ASN A 442 -0.78 3.98 3.69
CA ASN A 442 -0.36 4.72 4.87
C ASN A 442 1.15 4.77 5.12
N LEU A 443 1.95 3.97 4.42
CA LEU A 443 3.41 3.93 4.51
C LEU A 443 4.10 4.72 3.40
N ARG A 444 3.34 5.28 2.45
CA ARG A 444 3.87 6.15 1.41
C ARG A 444 4.41 7.46 2.01
N LEU A 445 5.42 8.05 1.36
CA LEU A 445 6.00 9.34 1.75
C LEU A 445 5.06 10.51 1.39
N GLY A 446 4.66 11.31 2.36
CA GLY A 446 3.84 12.52 2.12
C GLY A 446 3.18 13.07 3.39
N ALA A 447 2.12 13.88 3.23
CA ALA A 447 1.35 14.37 4.38
C ALA A 447 0.91 13.18 5.25
N GLY A 448 1.18 13.26 6.56
CA GLY A 448 1.14 12.07 7.41
C GLY A 448 -0.22 11.38 7.40
N TYR A 449 -0.20 10.06 7.25
CA TYR A 449 -1.39 9.23 7.34
C TYR A 449 -2.13 9.48 8.66
N GLN A 450 -3.34 10.01 8.57
CA GLN A 450 -4.26 10.06 9.71
C GLN A 450 -5.33 8.99 9.52
N GLU A 451 -5.16 7.88 10.22
CA GLU A 451 -6.26 6.95 10.48
C GLU A 451 -7.38 7.59 11.33
N SER A 452 -7.08 8.74 11.95
CA SER A 452 -8.00 9.53 12.75
C SER A 452 -8.65 10.65 11.95
N GLY A 453 -9.63 10.32 11.11
CA GLY A 453 -10.69 11.24 10.72
C GLY A 453 -10.36 12.32 9.67
N PHE A 454 -11.29 12.46 8.73
CA PHE A 454 -11.74 13.73 8.14
C PHE A 454 -10.67 14.77 7.74
N GLY A 455 -10.16 14.64 6.52
CA GLY A 455 -10.09 15.79 5.62
C GLY A 455 -11.40 15.91 4.82
N PRO A 456 -11.85 17.12 4.44
CA PRO A 456 -12.97 17.31 3.53
C PRO A 456 -12.76 16.71 2.12
N ASP A 457 -11.53 16.27 1.81
CA ASP A 457 -11.15 15.78 0.47
C ASP A 457 -11.14 14.24 0.34
N GLY A 458 -11.75 13.52 1.29
CA GLY A 458 -12.34 12.20 1.01
C GLY A 458 -11.40 11.01 0.77
N ILE A 459 -10.08 11.15 0.87
CA ILE A 459 -9.13 10.03 0.81
C ILE A 459 -8.21 10.15 2.02
N GLY A 460 -7.92 9.04 2.72
CA GLY A 460 -6.85 9.10 3.70
C GLY A 460 -5.58 9.45 2.93
N ASP A 461 -4.94 10.57 3.25
CA ASP A 461 -3.66 10.96 2.65
C ASP A 461 -2.63 9.88 2.96
N GLY A 462 -2.61 8.82 2.14
CA GLY A 462 -1.39 8.07 1.91
C GLY A 462 -0.42 9.05 1.31
N GLY A 463 0.86 8.92 1.62
CA GLY A 463 1.87 9.69 0.94
C GLY A 463 1.78 9.57 -0.59
N TRP A 464 2.43 10.50 -1.29
CA TRP A 464 2.42 10.63 -2.75
C TRP A 464 3.51 9.78 -3.44
N MET A 465 4.41 9.16 -2.67
CA MET A 465 5.51 8.34 -3.20
C MET A 465 5.61 6.99 -2.48
N ASP A 466 5.64 5.93 -3.28
CA ASP A 466 5.94 4.56 -2.83
C ASP A 466 7.43 4.45 -2.43
N LEU A 467 7.69 3.69 -1.36
CA LEU A 467 9.01 3.58 -0.73
C LEU A 467 9.66 2.20 -0.91
N SER A 468 8.99 1.32 -1.64
CA SER A 468 9.46 0.01 -2.11
C SER A 468 8.66 -0.33 -3.36
N ASP A 469 9.18 -1.25 -4.18
CA ASP A 469 8.47 -1.87 -5.29
C ASP A 469 7.29 -2.79 -4.86
N HIS A 470 7.11 -2.99 -3.55
CA HIS A 470 5.95 -3.62 -2.95
C HIS A 470 5.07 -2.61 -2.20
N TYR A 471 3.77 -2.93 -2.12
CA TYR A 471 2.86 -2.42 -1.11
C TYR A 471 2.84 -3.35 0.09
N GLY A 472 3.10 -2.82 1.29
CA GLY A 472 2.86 -3.57 2.51
C GLY A 472 1.38 -3.98 2.65
N VAL A 473 1.10 -5.03 3.42
CA VAL A 473 -0.27 -5.49 3.70
C VAL A 473 -0.62 -5.27 5.17
N ASN A 474 -1.65 -4.47 5.39
CA ASN A 474 -2.27 -4.24 6.69
C ASN A 474 -3.32 -5.30 6.99
N VAL A 475 -3.47 -5.64 8.27
CA VAL A 475 -4.60 -6.42 8.74
C VAL A 475 -5.07 -6.01 10.13
N ASP A 476 -6.36 -5.73 10.26
CA ASP A 476 -7.08 -5.61 11.53
C ASP A 476 -7.71 -6.96 11.90
N VAL A 477 -7.41 -7.46 13.09
CA VAL A 477 -7.88 -8.74 13.60
C VAL A 477 -8.61 -8.52 14.92
N ASN A 478 -9.70 -9.27 15.12
CA ASN A 478 -10.37 -9.32 16.41
C ASN A 478 -11.06 -10.68 16.62
N ALA A 479 -11.61 -10.91 17.81
CA ALA A 479 -12.41 -12.10 18.05
C ALA A 479 -13.69 -12.07 17.18
N VAL A 480 -14.11 -13.23 16.67
CA VAL A 480 -15.28 -13.33 15.77
C VAL A 480 -16.52 -12.65 16.37
N SER A 481 -17.18 -11.84 15.54
CA SER A 481 -18.49 -11.25 15.74
C SER A 481 -19.31 -11.39 14.45
N ASN A 482 -20.60 -11.07 14.49
CA ASN A 482 -21.38 -10.98 13.26
C ASN A 482 -20.80 -9.88 12.36
N HIS A 483 -20.80 -10.13 11.06
CA HIS A 483 -20.48 -9.14 10.03
C HIS A 483 -19.14 -8.43 10.22
N CYS A 484 -18.16 -9.17 10.77
CA CYS A 484 -16.89 -8.61 11.20
C CYS A 484 -15.91 -8.39 10.05
N SER A 485 -16.15 -8.97 8.88
CA SER A 485 -15.34 -8.85 7.67
C SER A 485 -16.22 -8.57 6.44
N PRO A 486 -15.68 -8.06 5.32
CA PRO A 486 -16.47 -7.87 4.10
C PRO A 486 -17.12 -9.19 3.62
N ALA A 487 -16.42 -10.33 3.75
CA ALA A 487 -16.98 -11.65 3.42
C ALA A 487 -18.17 -12.10 4.27
N THR A 488 -18.37 -11.50 5.44
CA THR A 488 -19.49 -11.81 6.34
C THR A 488 -20.48 -10.65 6.48
N ALA A 489 -20.31 -9.59 5.67
CA ALA A 489 -21.09 -8.36 5.75
C ALA A 489 -22.61 -8.60 5.72
N GLU A 490 -23.36 -7.76 6.44
CA GLU A 490 -24.81 -7.76 6.42
C GLU A 490 -25.30 -7.20 5.08
N VAL A 491 -26.10 -7.97 4.34
CA VAL A 491 -26.55 -7.60 2.99
C VAL A 491 -27.81 -6.75 3.08
N GLU A 492 -27.73 -5.51 2.58
CA GLU A 492 -28.79 -4.51 2.67
C GLU A 492 -29.11 -3.91 1.30
N ASN A 493 -30.41 -3.74 1.02
CA ASN A 493 -30.88 -3.22 -0.27
C ASN A 493 -32.09 -2.30 -0.04
N PRO A 494 -31.87 -1.05 0.39
CA PRO A 494 -32.96 -0.09 0.57
C PRO A 494 -33.69 0.15 -0.75
N ALA A 495 -35.02 0.22 -0.67
CA ALA A 495 -35.81 0.70 -1.81
C ALA A 495 -35.48 2.17 -2.08
N PRO A 496 -35.41 2.60 -3.36
CA PRO A 496 -35.21 4.02 -3.69
C PRO A 496 -36.22 4.92 -2.95
N GLY A 497 -35.75 6.07 -2.47
CA GLY A 497 -36.54 7.06 -1.74
C GLY A 497 -36.91 6.66 -0.31
N THR A 498 -36.40 5.53 0.20
CA THR A 498 -36.75 5.01 1.53
C THR A 498 -35.54 5.01 2.46
N PHE A 499 -35.71 5.52 3.67
CA PHE A 499 -34.73 5.43 4.74
C PHE A 499 -34.66 4.02 5.32
N LEU A 500 -33.46 3.49 5.47
CA LEU A 500 -33.17 2.22 6.10
C LEU A 500 -32.25 2.44 7.32
N PRO A 501 -32.80 2.43 8.54
CA PRO A 501 -32.00 2.51 9.76
C PRO A 501 -31.42 1.13 10.12
N LEU A 502 -30.09 1.05 10.16
CA LEU A 502 -29.30 -0.12 10.47
C LEU A 502 -28.70 0.06 11.87
N ASN A 503 -29.20 -0.71 12.84
CA ASN A 503 -28.75 -0.61 14.24
C ASN A 503 -27.68 -1.67 14.52
N GLY A 504 -26.58 -1.27 15.15
CA GLY A 504 -25.52 -2.18 15.55
C GLY A 504 -24.90 -1.83 16.89
N THR A 505 -24.13 -2.77 17.43
CA THR A 505 -23.36 -2.61 18.66
C THR A 505 -21.94 -3.10 18.43
N LEU A 506 -20.96 -2.22 18.65
CA LEU A 506 -19.54 -2.54 18.70
C LEU A 506 -19.18 -2.79 20.16
N ASN A 507 -19.27 -4.04 20.61
CA ASN A 507 -19.15 -4.43 22.02
C ASN A 507 -17.73 -4.86 22.44
N ARG A 508 -16.77 -4.82 21.51
CA ARG A 508 -15.35 -5.06 21.77
C ARG A 508 -14.53 -3.89 21.24
N ALA A 509 -13.47 -3.56 21.97
CA ALA A 509 -12.47 -2.61 21.53
C ALA A 509 -11.93 -3.04 20.15
N GLY A 510 -11.79 -2.06 19.25
CA GLY A 510 -11.36 -2.24 17.86
C GLY A 510 -12.29 -3.08 17.01
N GLN A 511 -13.56 -3.28 17.39
CA GLN A 511 -14.50 -4.04 16.57
C GLN A 511 -14.95 -3.22 15.34
N ILE A 512 -15.09 -3.92 14.21
CA ILE A 512 -15.63 -3.40 12.94
C ILE A 512 -16.92 -4.16 12.61
N HIS A 513 -17.88 -3.48 11.98
CA HIS A 513 -19.06 -4.06 11.36
C HIS A 513 -19.12 -3.65 9.88
N TRP A 514 -19.36 -4.61 9.00
CA TRP A 514 -19.53 -4.41 7.55
C TRP A 514 -20.97 -4.60 7.08
N TYR A 515 -21.42 -3.69 6.22
CA TYR A 515 -22.63 -3.81 5.42
C TYR A 515 -22.25 -3.94 3.94
N ARG A 516 -23.05 -4.68 3.17
CA ARG A 516 -22.90 -4.83 1.71
C ARG A 516 -24.20 -4.45 1.01
N PHE A 517 -24.09 -3.64 -0.04
CA PHE A 517 -25.21 -3.19 -0.84
C PHE A 517 -25.07 -3.74 -2.25
N ASP A 518 -26.11 -4.41 -2.76
CA ASP A 518 -26.05 -5.16 -4.03
C ASP A 518 -26.64 -4.37 -5.22
N SER A 519 -26.80 -3.05 -5.08
CA SER A 519 -27.30 -2.21 -6.19
C SER A 519 -26.57 -0.86 -6.27
N ALA A 520 -26.19 -0.47 -7.49
CA ALA A 520 -25.59 0.83 -7.77
C ALA A 520 -26.62 1.98 -7.66
N GLY A 521 -26.10 3.21 -7.72
CA GLY A 521 -26.86 4.46 -7.71
C GLY A 521 -26.26 5.50 -6.77
N THR A 522 -27.03 6.55 -6.51
CA THR A 522 -26.69 7.58 -5.52
C THR A 522 -27.23 7.18 -4.15
N TYR A 523 -26.36 7.23 -3.14
CA TYR A 523 -26.68 6.90 -1.76
C TYR A 523 -26.30 8.05 -0.85
N SER A 524 -27.07 8.25 0.21
CA SER A 524 -26.69 9.10 1.33
C SER A 524 -26.65 8.29 2.62
N PHE A 525 -25.59 8.47 3.40
CA PHE A 525 -25.39 7.79 4.67
C PHE A 525 -25.21 8.79 5.82
N ASP A 526 -25.92 8.56 6.92
CA ASP A 526 -25.80 9.31 8.17
C ASP A 526 -25.48 8.36 9.32
N MET A 527 -24.81 8.85 10.36
CA MET A 527 -24.32 8.07 11.48
C MET A 527 -24.70 8.71 12.82
N GLU A 528 -25.52 8.01 13.59
CA GLU A 528 -25.82 8.37 14.97
C GLU A 528 -25.07 7.44 15.93
N SER A 529 -24.17 7.99 16.75
CA SER A 529 -23.53 7.21 17.82
C SER A 529 -23.07 8.08 18.98
N ALA A 530 -23.47 7.70 20.20
CA ALA A 530 -22.96 8.33 21.43
C ALA A 530 -21.50 7.97 21.72
N ALA A 531 -21.01 6.87 21.15
CA ALA A 531 -19.62 6.43 21.29
C ALA A 531 -18.70 7.02 20.22
N GLY A 532 -19.25 7.80 19.28
CA GLY A 532 -18.49 8.38 18.17
C GLY A 532 -18.12 7.34 17.11
N ALA A 533 -19.01 6.38 16.81
CA ALA A 533 -18.84 5.53 15.64
C ALA A 533 -18.83 6.36 14.35
N ASP A 534 -18.10 5.86 13.37
CA ASP A 534 -17.86 6.47 12.06
C ASP A 534 -17.99 5.41 10.95
N PHE A 535 -18.06 5.84 9.70
CA PHE A 535 -18.18 4.95 8.55
C PHE A 535 -17.33 5.34 7.33
N ARG A 536 -17.09 4.36 6.45
CA ARG A 536 -16.50 4.55 5.12
C ARG A 536 -17.20 3.65 4.12
N VAL A 537 -17.29 4.15 2.89
CA VAL A 537 -17.81 3.40 1.75
C VAL A 537 -16.63 2.88 0.93
N TYR A 538 -16.72 1.66 0.44
CA TYR A 538 -15.70 1.01 -0.38
C TYR A 538 -16.35 0.35 -1.60
N ALA A 539 -15.67 0.40 -2.74
CA ALA A 539 -16.06 -0.38 -3.90
C ALA A 539 -15.70 -1.87 -3.67
N ALA A 540 -16.32 -2.80 -4.40
CA ALA A 540 -16.02 -4.21 -4.22
C ALA A 540 -14.65 -4.63 -4.78
N ASP A 541 -14.17 -3.90 -5.78
CA ASP A 541 -12.90 -4.05 -6.48
C ASP A 541 -11.73 -3.27 -5.85
N ASP A 542 -12.01 -2.39 -4.88
CA ASP A 542 -11.01 -1.72 -4.05
C ASP A 542 -11.54 -1.54 -2.61
N LEU A 543 -11.13 -2.45 -1.71
CA LEU A 543 -11.40 -2.39 -0.28
C LEU A 543 -10.27 -1.71 0.49
N THR A 544 -9.25 -1.20 -0.20
CA THR A 544 -8.15 -0.43 0.37
C THR A 544 -8.50 1.06 0.39
N THR A 545 -8.94 1.60 -0.74
CA THR A 545 -9.25 3.01 -0.92
C THR A 545 -10.75 3.25 -0.75
N PRO A 546 -11.18 4.12 0.19
CA PRO A 546 -12.60 4.42 0.34
C PRO A 546 -13.12 5.20 -0.87
N VAL A 547 -14.37 4.95 -1.24
CA VAL A 547 -15.12 5.80 -2.17
C VAL A 547 -15.32 7.16 -1.49
N PRO A 548 -14.88 8.26 -2.13
CA PRO A 548 -15.03 9.58 -1.55
C PRO A 548 -16.48 10.04 -1.59
N GLN A 549 -16.81 10.97 -0.69
CA GLN A 549 -18.08 11.65 -0.71
C GLN A 549 -18.20 12.46 -2.02
N PHE A 550 -19.32 12.30 -2.72
CA PHE A 550 -19.57 12.96 -4.00
C PHE A 550 -19.57 14.49 -3.82
N LYS A 551 -18.50 15.17 -4.26
CA LYS A 551 -18.39 16.65 -4.28
C LYS A 551 -18.70 17.31 -2.92
N GLN A 552 -18.46 16.61 -1.81
CA GLN A 552 -18.82 17.02 -0.44
C GLN A 552 -20.33 17.31 -0.24
N GLU A 553 -21.19 16.76 -1.09
CA GLU A 553 -22.64 16.95 -1.04
C GLU A 553 -23.28 16.24 0.15
N THR A 554 -24.29 16.89 0.72
CA THR A 554 -25.10 16.34 1.80
C THR A 554 -26.57 16.35 1.43
N THR A 555 -27.27 15.29 1.81
CA THR A 555 -28.72 15.20 1.69
C THR A 555 -29.36 15.45 3.05
N ASP A 556 -30.12 16.53 3.14
CA ASP A 556 -30.78 16.98 4.36
C ASP A 556 -32.29 16.69 4.33
N PHE A 557 -32.79 15.98 5.32
CA PHE A 557 -34.23 15.72 5.47
C PHE A 557 -34.71 15.83 6.91
N SER A 558 -35.92 16.38 7.07
CA SER A 558 -36.71 16.26 8.30
C SER A 558 -37.98 15.46 8.00
N ALA A 559 -38.03 14.21 8.45
CA ALA A 559 -39.16 13.30 8.19
C ALA A 559 -39.89 12.92 9.49
N PRO A 560 -41.23 12.92 9.53
CA PRO A 560 -41.95 12.44 10.70
C PRO A 560 -41.82 10.91 10.82
N MET A 561 -41.33 10.43 11.96
CA MET A 561 -41.23 9.01 12.29
C MET A 561 -42.09 8.64 13.50
N ALA A 562 -42.36 7.35 13.68
CA ALA A 562 -43.13 6.86 14.82
C ALA A 562 -42.39 7.17 16.14
N GLY A 563 -42.77 8.27 16.80
CA GLY A 563 -42.15 8.72 18.04
C GLY A 563 -41.41 10.06 17.96
N GLY A 564 -41.34 10.72 16.80
CA GLY A 564 -40.65 12.01 16.68
C GLY A 564 -40.43 12.47 15.23
N TRP A 565 -39.41 13.29 15.04
CA TRP A 565 -38.88 13.66 13.73
C TRP A 565 -37.50 12.99 13.59
N LEU A 566 -37.24 12.41 12.42
CA LEU A 566 -35.90 12.08 11.98
C LEU A 566 -35.32 13.33 11.34
N GLU A 567 -34.23 13.83 11.90
CA GLU A 567 -33.35 14.77 11.22
C GLU A 567 -32.23 13.91 10.61
N PHE A 568 -32.07 13.99 9.30
CA PHE A 568 -31.08 13.23 8.54
C PHE A 568 -30.14 14.22 7.85
N HIS A 569 -28.84 14.07 8.06
CA HIS A 569 -27.79 14.84 7.42
C HIS A 569 -26.80 13.86 6.77
N GLY A 570 -27.21 13.26 5.65
CA GLY A 570 -26.45 12.20 5.02
C GLY A 570 -25.34 12.70 4.11
N GLN A 571 -24.14 12.13 4.22
CA GLN A 571 -23.07 12.31 3.23
C GLN A 571 -23.44 11.55 1.96
N GLN A 572 -23.38 12.21 0.81
CA GLN A 572 -23.77 11.63 -0.46
C GLN A 572 -22.61 10.93 -1.18
N PHE A 573 -22.89 9.79 -1.79
CA PHE A 573 -21.95 8.96 -2.55
C PHE A 573 -22.57 8.57 -3.88
N ARG A 574 -21.79 8.62 -4.95
CA ARG A 574 -22.15 8.05 -6.25
C ARG A 574 -21.46 6.70 -6.41
N ILE A 575 -22.25 5.65 -6.57
CA ILE A 575 -21.75 4.28 -6.77
C ILE A 575 -22.15 3.81 -8.16
N SER A 576 -21.17 3.62 -9.04
CA SER A 576 -21.36 3.14 -10.41
C SER A 576 -21.59 1.63 -10.48
N GLU A 577 -20.90 0.86 -9.64
CA GLU A 577 -20.88 -0.60 -9.73
C GLU A 577 -21.27 -1.26 -8.41
N PRO A 578 -22.17 -2.26 -8.43
CA PRO A 578 -22.46 -3.09 -7.29
C PRO A 578 -21.65 -4.41 -7.31
N PRO A 579 -21.50 -5.05 -6.15
CA PRO A 579 -21.84 -4.55 -4.82
C PRO A 579 -20.83 -3.50 -4.36
N PHE A 580 -21.17 -2.81 -3.29
CA PHE A 580 -20.24 -1.95 -2.55
C PHE A 580 -20.43 -2.20 -1.05
N TYR A 581 -19.46 -1.75 -0.25
CA TYR A 581 -19.40 -2.06 1.17
C TYR A 581 -19.38 -0.79 2.02
N VAL A 582 -19.97 -0.86 3.21
CA VAL A 582 -19.87 0.19 4.22
C VAL A 582 -19.26 -0.39 5.49
N ARG A 583 -18.09 0.12 5.87
CA ARG A 583 -17.37 -0.22 7.09
C ARG A 583 -17.79 0.72 8.21
N VAL A 584 -18.17 0.20 9.37
CA VAL A 584 -18.48 0.97 10.58
C VAL A 584 -17.52 0.59 11.70
N TRP A 585 -16.90 1.59 12.36
CA TRP A 585 -15.99 1.39 13.49
C TRP A 585 -16.04 2.60 14.44
N ILE A 586 -15.36 2.53 15.59
CA ILE A 586 -15.14 3.70 16.45
C ILE A 586 -13.66 4.10 16.33
N PRO A 587 -13.33 5.36 15.94
CA PRO A 587 -11.94 5.79 15.78
C PRO A 587 -11.10 5.65 17.05
N ASP A 588 -11.69 5.92 18.22
CA ASP A 588 -11.10 5.48 19.48
C ASP A 588 -11.25 3.96 19.62
N ARG A 589 -10.22 3.22 19.22
CA ARG A 589 -10.24 1.75 19.23
C ARG A 589 -10.42 1.16 20.64
N ALA A 590 -10.26 1.92 21.72
CA ALA A 590 -10.58 1.44 23.07
C ALA A 590 -12.08 1.54 23.40
N ALA A 591 -12.82 2.37 22.67
CA ALA A 591 -14.23 2.60 22.90
C ALA A 591 -15.11 1.47 22.34
N THR A 592 -16.30 1.38 22.92
CA THR A 592 -17.36 0.45 22.54
C THR A 592 -18.69 1.18 22.66
N GLY A 593 -19.68 0.77 21.88
CA GLY A 593 -21.00 1.38 21.96
C GLY A 593 -21.95 0.97 20.86
N ASP A 594 -23.18 1.46 21.02
CA ASP A 594 -24.23 1.32 20.03
C ASP A 594 -24.09 2.41 18.95
N TYR A 595 -24.56 2.10 17.75
CA TYR A 595 -24.67 3.04 16.66
C TYR A 595 -25.93 2.75 15.82
N GLN A 596 -26.36 3.76 15.07
CA GLN A 596 -27.34 3.63 14.01
C GLN A 596 -26.76 4.25 12.73
N LEU A 597 -26.56 3.43 11.72
CA LEU A 597 -26.24 3.87 10.36
C LEU A 597 -27.56 4.02 9.60
N ILE A 598 -27.83 5.17 9.01
CA ILE A 598 -29.05 5.41 8.24
C ILE A 598 -28.65 5.50 6.77
N ALA A 599 -29.18 4.58 5.95
CA ALA A 599 -28.95 4.56 4.50
C ALA A 599 -30.18 5.08 3.76
N LEU A 600 -29.97 5.96 2.78
CA LEU A 600 -30.97 6.42 1.82
C LEU A 600 -30.47 6.15 0.41
N LYS A 601 -31.18 5.31 -0.35
CA LYS A 601 -30.97 5.23 -1.80
C LYS A 601 -31.79 6.30 -2.49
N HIS A 602 -31.18 7.14 -3.32
CA HIS A 602 -31.87 8.20 -4.04
C HIS A 602 -32.78 7.59 -5.13
N ASP A 603 -33.97 8.16 -5.31
CA ASP A 603 -34.95 7.74 -6.33
C ASP A 603 -35.01 8.68 -7.54
N CYS A 604 -34.19 9.72 -7.54
CA CYS A 604 -34.18 10.78 -8.55
C CYS A 604 -35.53 11.52 -8.67
N ALA A 605 -36.51 11.34 -7.76
CA ALA A 605 -37.87 11.85 -7.94
C ALA A 605 -38.02 13.32 -7.57
N THR A 606 -37.15 13.81 -6.67
CA THR A 606 -37.15 15.19 -6.20
C THR A 606 -35.76 15.78 -6.33
N LYS A 607 -35.65 17.10 -6.22
CA LYS A 607 -34.36 17.76 -6.24
C LYS A 607 -33.49 17.32 -5.06
N GLU A 608 -34.10 17.10 -3.89
CA GLU A 608 -33.44 16.66 -2.67
C GLU A 608 -32.97 15.20 -2.73
N THR A 609 -33.60 14.37 -3.56
CA THR A 609 -33.21 12.98 -3.83
C THR A 609 -32.69 12.80 -5.25
N ALA A 610 -32.12 13.85 -5.84
CA ALA A 610 -31.58 13.79 -7.18
C ALA A 610 -30.47 12.74 -7.29
N CYS A 611 -30.31 12.15 -8.47
CA CYS A 611 -29.24 11.21 -8.72
C CYS A 611 -28.03 11.92 -9.31
N ALA A 612 -26.85 11.67 -8.74
CA ALA A 612 -25.58 12.17 -9.21
C ALA A 612 -25.22 11.58 -10.58
N LEU A 613 -24.75 12.42 -11.51
CA LEU A 613 -24.32 12.03 -12.85
C LEU A 613 -22.86 12.38 -13.12
N ALA A 614 -22.09 11.39 -13.54
CA ALA A 614 -20.73 11.62 -14.04
C ALA A 614 -20.74 12.14 -15.49
N PRO A 615 -19.73 12.91 -15.88
CA PRO A 615 -19.56 13.31 -17.28
C PRO A 615 -19.33 12.09 -18.17
N GLY A 616 -20.08 12.06 -19.27
CA GLY A 616 -20.11 10.99 -20.27
C GLY A 616 -20.92 9.75 -19.88
N GLU A 617 -21.33 9.62 -18.62
CA GLU A 617 -22.18 8.52 -18.16
C GLU A 617 -23.55 8.57 -18.86
N ARG A 618 -24.02 7.39 -19.27
CA ARG A 618 -25.41 7.18 -19.69
C ARG A 618 -26.15 6.52 -18.54
N LEU A 619 -26.99 7.27 -17.84
CA LEU A 619 -27.78 6.73 -16.73
C LEU A 619 -29.19 6.39 -17.23
N PRO A 620 -29.55 5.10 -17.37
CA PRO A 620 -30.91 4.70 -17.65
C PRO A 620 -31.82 4.96 -16.45
N HIS A 621 -33.02 5.49 -16.69
CA HIS A 621 -34.00 5.78 -15.66
C HIS A 621 -35.42 5.43 -16.11
N GLU A 622 -36.26 5.04 -15.15
CA GLU A 622 -37.67 4.67 -15.38
C GLU A 622 -38.61 5.49 -14.49
N LEU A 623 -39.50 6.26 -15.11
CA LEU A 623 -40.63 6.89 -14.44
C LEU A 623 -41.82 5.93 -14.35
N ALA A 624 -42.51 5.92 -13.22
CA ALA A 624 -43.68 5.06 -13.01
C ALA A 624 -44.71 5.16 -14.15
N ALA A 625 -45.18 4.02 -14.66
CA ALA A 625 -46.21 3.98 -15.70
C ALA A 625 -47.52 4.67 -15.28
N THR A 626 -47.79 4.76 -13.98
CA THR A 626 -48.92 5.51 -13.42
C THR A 626 -48.40 6.43 -12.33
N PRO A 627 -48.07 7.70 -12.64
CA PRO A 627 -47.55 8.61 -11.63
C PRO A 627 -48.57 8.84 -10.52
N PRO A 628 -48.14 8.98 -9.26
CA PRO A 628 -49.03 9.27 -8.14
C PRO A 628 -49.81 10.57 -8.38
N VAL A 629 -51.11 10.56 -8.04
CA VAL A 629 -51.98 11.74 -8.22
C VAL A 629 -51.44 12.93 -7.43
N GLY A 630 -51.12 14.01 -8.14
CA GLY A 630 -50.65 15.26 -7.53
C GLY A 630 -49.14 15.31 -7.28
N GLN A 631 -48.38 14.28 -7.67
CA GLN A 631 -46.92 14.37 -7.76
C GLN A 631 -46.50 14.81 -9.17
N PRO A 632 -45.41 15.59 -9.29
CA PRO A 632 -44.86 15.94 -10.58
C PRO A 632 -44.32 14.67 -11.28
N ASP A 633 -44.50 14.63 -12.59
CA ASP A 633 -44.08 13.49 -13.43
C ASP A 633 -42.69 13.77 -14.03
N GLU A 634 -41.69 13.70 -13.15
CA GLU A 634 -40.33 14.16 -13.45
C GLU A 634 -39.27 13.40 -12.68
N ALA A 635 -38.03 13.52 -13.16
CA ALA A 635 -36.83 13.08 -12.50
C ALA A 635 -35.81 14.23 -12.43
N TRP A 636 -34.97 14.19 -11.41
CA TRP A 636 -33.94 15.16 -11.09
C TRP A 636 -32.58 14.48 -11.00
N PHE A 637 -31.61 15.11 -11.64
CA PHE A 637 -30.22 14.69 -11.60
C PHE A 637 -29.34 15.89 -11.30
N GLU A 638 -28.21 15.64 -10.66
CA GLU A 638 -27.24 16.66 -10.31
C GLU A 638 -25.86 16.32 -10.84
N LEU A 639 -25.10 17.36 -11.15
CA LEU A 639 -23.75 17.25 -11.67
C LEU A 639 -22.94 18.49 -11.33
N TYR A 640 -21.63 18.36 -11.45
CA TYR A 640 -20.67 19.41 -11.20
C TYR A 640 -19.74 19.60 -12.40
N THR A 641 -19.45 20.85 -12.73
CA THR A 641 -18.28 21.17 -13.56
C THR A 641 -17.02 21.18 -12.71
N GLU A 642 -15.85 21.08 -13.34
CA GLU A 642 -14.58 21.23 -12.62
C GLU A 642 -14.12 22.69 -12.59
N GLU A 643 -13.33 23.03 -11.57
CA GLU A 643 -12.60 24.30 -11.53
C GLU A 643 -11.48 24.29 -12.57
N ILE A 644 -11.36 25.39 -13.32
CA ILE A 644 -10.35 25.61 -14.35
C ILE A 644 -9.50 26.82 -13.93
N PRO A 645 -8.27 26.59 -13.44
CA PRO A 645 -7.41 27.66 -12.93
C PRO A 645 -7.06 28.75 -13.95
N ASP A 646 -7.00 28.41 -15.25
CA ASP A 646 -6.66 29.36 -16.31
C ASP A 646 -7.87 30.16 -16.85
N GLY A 647 -9.07 29.85 -16.36
CA GLY A 647 -10.32 30.53 -16.71
C GLY A 647 -10.85 30.28 -18.12
N ARG A 648 -10.35 29.26 -18.84
CA ARG A 648 -10.97 28.80 -20.08
C ARG A 648 -12.38 28.26 -19.82
N SER A 649 -13.25 28.41 -20.83
CA SER A 649 -14.64 27.97 -20.77
C SER A 649 -14.78 26.49 -21.11
N GLN A 650 -15.72 25.79 -20.47
CA GLN A 650 -16.08 24.41 -20.79
C GLN A 650 -17.27 24.40 -21.73
N GLN A 651 -17.23 23.57 -22.77
CA GLN A 651 -18.42 23.25 -23.54
C GLN A 651 -19.15 22.07 -22.90
N LEU A 652 -20.32 22.35 -22.35
CA LEU A 652 -21.19 21.35 -21.75
C LEU A 652 -22.26 20.91 -22.75
N THR A 653 -22.48 19.62 -22.82
CA THR A 653 -23.57 19.04 -23.63
C THR A 653 -24.47 18.25 -22.72
N PHE A 654 -25.78 18.51 -22.76
CA PHE A 654 -26.78 17.75 -22.04
C PHE A 654 -27.74 17.07 -23.01
N ALA A 655 -28.14 15.83 -22.70
CA ALA A 655 -29.06 15.08 -23.53
C ALA A 655 -29.97 14.15 -22.70
N VAL A 656 -31.16 13.92 -23.26
CA VAL A 656 -32.10 12.89 -22.84
C VAL A 656 -32.53 12.10 -24.07
N GLY A 657 -32.33 10.78 -24.05
CA GLY A 657 -32.68 9.89 -25.15
C GLY A 657 -33.86 8.99 -24.81
N GLN A 658 -34.65 8.64 -25.83
CA GLN A 658 -35.66 7.59 -25.73
C GLN A 658 -35.04 6.26 -26.14
N ILE A 659 -35.16 5.27 -25.26
CA ILE A 659 -34.57 3.94 -25.42
C ILE A 659 -35.28 3.12 -26.52
N ASP A 660 -36.56 3.39 -26.82
CA ASP A 660 -37.28 2.70 -27.90
C ASP A 660 -37.30 3.53 -29.21
N PRO A 661 -36.54 3.14 -30.25
CA PRO A 661 -36.48 3.85 -31.53
C PRO A 661 -37.78 3.78 -32.34
N GLN A 662 -38.77 2.95 -31.97
CA GLN A 662 -40.08 2.89 -32.64
C GLN A 662 -41.08 3.94 -32.12
N ALA A 663 -40.77 4.64 -31.02
CA ALA A 663 -41.60 5.71 -30.44
C ALA A 663 -41.57 7.05 -31.22
N ALA A 664 -41.04 7.01 -32.45
CA ALA A 664 -40.36 8.09 -33.15
C ALA A 664 -41.21 9.23 -33.76
N SER A 665 -42.04 9.94 -32.99
CA SER A 665 -42.51 11.25 -33.50
C SER A 665 -42.66 12.38 -32.50
N ASP A 666 -42.82 12.10 -31.21
CA ASP A 666 -43.15 13.13 -30.24
C ASP A 666 -42.12 13.12 -29.11
N GLY A 667 -41.51 14.26 -28.80
CA GLY A 667 -40.57 14.42 -27.69
C GLY A 667 -41.26 14.18 -26.34
N VAL A 668 -41.33 12.92 -25.91
CA VAL A 668 -42.03 12.49 -24.69
C VAL A 668 -41.39 13.08 -23.43
N PHE A 669 -40.07 13.25 -23.43
CA PHE A 669 -39.34 13.80 -22.29
C PHE A 669 -38.77 15.17 -22.65
N HIS A 670 -38.91 16.12 -21.73
CA HIS A 670 -38.33 17.45 -21.82
C HIS A 670 -37.22 17.58 -20.81
N LEU A 671 -36.11 18.16 -21.24
CA LEU A 671 -34.96 18.45 -20.39
C LEU A 671 -34.93 19.94 -20.06
N ASP A 672 -34.97 20.29 -18.79
CA ASP A 672 -34.64 21.63 -18.31
C ASP A 672 -33.28 21.57 -17.60
N VAL A 673 -32.40 22.52 -17.89
CA VAL A 673 -31.07 22.61 -17.25
C VAL A 673 -31.01 23.87 -16.39
N TYR A 674 -30.73 23.68 -15.10
CA TYR A 674 -30.54 24.75 -14.14
C TYR A 674 -29.07 24.81 -13.72
N ARG A 675 -28.57 26.02 -13.57
CA ARG A 675 -27.28 26.31 -12.95
C ARG A 675 -27.51 26.86 -11.55
N ASP A 676 -26.71 26.45 -10.58
CA ASP A 676 -26.62 27.13 -9.30
C ASP A 676 -25.72 28.37 -9.43
N ASP A 677 -26.29 29.55 -9.17
CA ASP A 677 -25.60 30.83 -9.16
C ASP A 677 -25.68 31.41 -7.74
N ASN A 678 -24.69 31.06 -6.91
CA ASN A 678 -24.59 31.51 -5.51
C ASN A 678 -25.82 31.14 -4.65
N GLY A 679 -26.31 29.91 -4.77
CA GLY A 679 -27.50 29.41 -4.09
C GLY A 679 -28.82 29.81 -4.76
N GLN A 680 -28.77 30.42 -5.94
CA GLN A 680 -29.94 30.69 -6.78
C GLN A 680 -29.94 29.85 -8.04
N GLU A 681 -31.03 29.12 -8.26
CA GLU A 681 -31.22 28.35 -9.48
C GLU A 681 -31.60 29.26 -10.66
N VAL A 682 -30.84 29.18 -11.73
CA VAL A 682 -31.10 29.88 -12.98
C VAL A 682 -31.32 28.85 -14.08
N LEU A 683 -32.50 28.86 -14.70
CA LEU A 683 -32.76 28.07 -15.90
C LEU A 683 -31.91 28.62 -17.06
N ILE A 684 -30.96 27.81 -17.55
CA ILE A 684 -30.01 28.21 -18.60
C ILE A 684 -30.38 27.65 -19.98
N GLY A 685 -31.19 26.59 -20.03
CA GLY A 685 -31.65 26.03 -21.30
C GLY A 685 -32.72 24.95 -21.15
N THR A 686 -33.37 24.66 -22.27
CA THR A 686 -34.42 23.63 -22.36
C THR A 686 -34.25 22.84 -23.67
N GLY A 687 -34.47 21.53 -23.64
CA GLY A 687 -34.42 20.61 -24.78
C GLY A 687 -35.56 19.59 -24.77
N GLU A 688 -35.70 18.83 -25.86
CA GLU A 688 -36.70 17.77 -26.03
C GLU A 688 -36.00 16.45 -26.41
N SER A 689 -36.49 15.33 -25.90
CA SER A 689 -35.98 13.99 -26.18
C SER A 689 -36.15 13.59 -27.63
N ARG A 690 -35.27 12.73 -28.14
CA ARG A 690 -35.38 12.09 -29.45
C ARG A 690 -35.15 10.57 -29.37
N PRO A 691 -35.60 9.81 -30.38
CA PRO A 691 -35.21 8.41 -30.55
C PRO A 691 -33.69 8.33 -30.70
N ASP A 692 -33.01 7.59 -29.82
CA ASP A 692 -31.59 7.32 -29.97
C ASP A 692 -31.38 6.19 -31.00
N HIS A 693 -30.46 6.37 -31.94
CA HIS A 693 -30.06 5.31 -32.88
C HIS A 693 -28.76 4.69 -32.37
N TRP A 694 -28.88 3.55 -31.69
CA TRP A 694 -27.85 2.83 -30.94
C TRP A 694 -26.62 2.29 -31.71
N ASP A 695 -26.40 2.62 -32.99
CA ASP A 695 -25.26 2.05 -33.73
C ASP A 695 -24.00 2.90 -33.55
N ASP A 696 -23.07 2.44 -32.70
CA ASP A 696 -21.60 2.68 -32.60
C ASP A 696 -21.01 4.09 -32.79
N ASP A 697 -21.84 5.11 -33.01
CA ASP A 697 -21.39 6.47 -33.22
C ASP A 697 -21.36 7.19 -31.87
N PRO A 698 -20.21 7.72 -31.41
CA PRO A 698 -20.19 8.57 -30.24
C PRO A 698 -21.18 9.74 -30.38
N TRP A 699 -21.48 10.17 -31.61
CA TRP A 699 -22.47 11.21 -31.91
C TRP A 699 -23.00 11.09 -33.35
N PRO A 700 -24.19 10.51 -33.61
CA PRO A 700 -24.86 10.86 -34.85
C PRO A 700 -25.21 12.36 -34.76
N ASP A 701 -24.76 13.14 -35.75
CA ASP A 701 -24.96 14.60 -35.95
C ASP A 701 -26.43 15.10 -35.80
N ASP A 702 -27.39 14.18 -35.59
CA ASP A 702 -28.83 14.40 -35.50
C ASP A 702 -29.42 14.40 -34.07
N LEU A 703 -28.60 14.18 -33.03
CA LEU A 703 -29.01 14.39 -31.64
C LEU A 703 -29.17 15.89 -31.37
N ARG A 704 -30.39 16.33 -31.03
CA ARG A 704 -30.59 17.68 -30.46
C ARG A 704 -30.11 17.66 -29.01
N SER A 705 -28.80 17.77 -28.83
CA SER A 705 -28.22 18.08 -27.55
C SER A 705 -28.44 19.55 -27.20
N LEU A 706 -28.61 19.84 -25.92
CA LEU A 706 -28.45 21.20 -25.43
C LEU A 706 -26.96 21.43 -25.21
N VAL A 707 -26.33 22.18 -26.12
CA VAL A 707 -24.95 22.65 -25.96
C VAL A 707 -24.98 23.98 -25.23
N TYR A 708 -24.23 24.09 -24.15
CA TYR A 708 -24.08 25.27 -23.33
C TYR A 708 -22.59 25.55 -23.10
N GLU A 709 -22.15 26.78 -23.35
CA GLU A 709 -20.79 27.20 -22.99
C GLU A 709 -20.79 27.74 -21.57
N ASP A 710 -20.16 27.00 -20.65
CA ASP A 710 -19.91 27.49 -19.30
C ASP A 710 -18.64 28.35 -19.30
N GLN A 711 -18.83 29.65 -19.12
CA GLN A 711 -17.74 30.63 -19.10
C GLN A 711 -17.19 30.89 -17.69
N GLN A 712 -17.61 30.12 -16.69
CA GLN A 712 -17.06 30.23 -15.34
C GLN A 712 -15.75 29.44 -15.22
N SER A 713 -14.79 30.02 -14.48
CA SER A 713 -13.56 29.35 -14.07
C SER A 713 -13.76 28.42 -12.89
N ASP A 714 -14.86 28.57 -12.15
CA ASP A 714 -15.04 27.94 -10.84
C ASP A 714 -15.86 26.66 -10.97
N ARG A 715 -15.76 25.77 -9.98
CA ARG A 715 -16.63 24.60 -9.85
C ARG A 715 -18.09 25.04 -9.63
N VAL A 716 -19.00 24.63 -10.52
CA VAL A 716 -20.43 25.02 -10.47
C VAL A 716 -21.34 23.81 -10.45
N LYS A 717 -22.39 23.85 -9.61
CA LYS A 717 -23.44 22.84 -9.55
C LYS A 717 -24.50 23.07 -10.63
N TYR A 718 -24.92 22.00 -11.29
CA TYR A 718 -26.01 22.00 -12.25
C TYR A 718 -27.07 20.96 -11.86
N TRP A 719 -28.30 21.22 -12.30
CA TRP A 719 -29.42 20.30 -12.16
C TRP A 719 -30.05 20.02 -13.51
N LEU A 720 -30.27 18.75 -13.79
CA LEU A 720 -31.05 18.30 -14.94
C LEU A 720 -32.42 17.85 -14.44
N ARG A 721 -33.47 18.49 -14.94
CA ARG A 721 -34.85 18.09 -14.69
C ARG A 721 -35.43 17.50 -15.94
N VAL A 722 -35.76 16.21 -15.89
CA VAL A 722 -36.42 15.51 -16.99
C VAL A 722 -37.91 15.41 -16.68
N ARG A 723 -38.76 16.05 -17.48
CA ARG A 723 -40.22 16.04 -17.33
C ARG A 723 -40.87 15.23 -18.43
N ARG A 724 -41.79 14.33 -18.07
CA ARG A 724 -42.60 13.62 -19.05
C ARG A 724 -43.81 14.48 -19.48
N GLN A 725 -43.93 14.75 -20.77
CA GLN A 725 -45.09 15.45 -21.37
C GLN A 725 -45.67 14.62 -22.54
N PRO A 726 -46.26 13.46 -22.23
CA PRO A 726 -46.69 12.52 -23.25
C PRO A 726 -47.99 13.02 -23.91
N PRO A 727 -48.23 12.73 -25.20
CA PRO A 727 -49.47 13.09 -25.88
C PRO A 727 -50.69 12.25 -25.43
N TYR A 728 -50.50 11.27 -24.55
CA TYR A 728 -51.52 10.33 -24.06
C TYR A 728 -51.67 10.40 -22.53
N ALA A 729 -52.77 9.86 -22.00
CA ALA A 729 -53.05 9.81 -20.56
C ALA A 729 -52.51 8.51 -19.93
N ALA A 730 -52.14 8.56 -18.64
CA ALA A 730 -51.73 7.38 -17.88
C ALA A 730 -52.82 6.28 -17.89
N PRO A 731 -52.45 4.98 -17.86
CA PRO A 731 -51.10 4.44 -17.72
C PRO A 731 -50.27 4.63 -19.00
N TYR A 732 -49.02 5.03 -18.82
CA TYR A 732 -48.08 5.26 -19.90
C TYR A 732 -47.54 3.95 -20.44
N PRO A 733 -47.33 3.85 -21.77
CA PRO A 733 -46.70 2.67 -22.35
C PRO A 733 -45.19 2.67 -22.05
N PRO A 734 -44.50 1.52 -22.12
CA PRO A 734 -43.08 1.40 -21.76
C PRO A 734 -42.15 2.40 -22.46
N GLU A 735 -42.41 2.70 -23.73
CA GLU A 735 -41.65 3.70 -24.50
C GLU A 735 -41.73 5.13 -23.92
N ALA A 736 -42.70 5.37 -23.03
CA ALA A 736 -42.88 6.62 -22.31
C ALA A 736 -42.56 6.50 -20.82
N THR A 737 -41.97 5.40 -20.36
CA THR A 737 -41.51 5.25 -18.97
C THR A 737 -40.00 5.26 -18.89
N PHE A 738 -39.29 4.83 -19.94
CA PHE A 738 -37.84 4.70 -19.95
C PHE A 738 -37.14 5.80 -20.76
N PHE A 739 -36.06 6.35 -20.22
CA PHE A 739 -35.13 7.24 -20.91
C PHE A 739 -33.71 7.05 -20.39
N ASP A 740 -32.72 7.51 -21.14
CA ASP A 740 -31.36 7.72 -20.65
C ASP A 740 -31.10 9.22 -20.51
N VAL A 741 -30.39 9.60 -19.46
CA VAL A 741 -29.88 10.96 -19.28
C VAL A 741 -28.36 10.93 -19.29
N ARG A 742 -27.77 11.95 -19.91
CA ARG A 742 -26.31 12.09 -19.97
C ARG A 742 -25.90 13.55 -20.06
N TRP A 743 -24.70 13.83 -19.60
CA TRP A 743 -24.00 15.07 -19.89
C TRP A 743 -22.57 14.81 -20.33
N GLN A 744 -21.94 15.74 -21.03
CA GLN A 744 -20.55 15.65 -21.48
C GLN A 744 -19.88 17.01 -21.40
N THR A 745 -18.56 16.99 -21.31
CA THR A 745 -17.70 18.18 -21.40
C THR A 745 -16.55 17.93 -22.37
N ASP A 746 -16.05 18.99 -22.99
CA ASP A 746 -14.79 19.01 -23.75
C ASP A 746 -13.55 19.08 -22.83
N LEU A 747 -13.75 19.23 -21.53
CA LEU A 747 -12.69 19.23 -20.54
C LEU A 747 -11.99 17.87 -20.47
N LYS A 748 -10.68 17.91 -20.76
CA LYS A 748 -9.73 16.82 -20.54
C LYS A 748 -8.72 17.29 -19.51
N ILE A 749 -8.38 16.41 -18.56
CA ILE A 749 -7.41 16.72 -17.51
C ILE A 749 -6.36 15.61 -17.44
N LEU A 750 -5.07 16.00 -17.43
CA LEU A 750 -3.94 15.14 -17.10
C LEU A 750 -3.41 15.60 -15.73
N TYR A 751 -3.48 14.72 -14.75
CA TYR A 751 -3.28 15.08 -13.33
C TYR A 751 -1.82 15.10 -12.87
N GLY A 752 -1.61 15.88 -11.80
CA GLY A 752 -0.59 15.67 -10.77
C GLY A 752 -1.13 16.12 -9.38
N SER A 753 -0.61 15.54 -8.29
CA SER A 753 -0.69 15.79 -6.82
C SER A 753 -2.03 16.13 -6.12
N ALA A 754 -3.08 16.59 -6.77
CA ALA A 754 -4.15 17.27 -6.04
C ALA A 754 -5.30 16.39 -5.50
N TRP A 755 -5.38 15.10 -5.83
CA TRP A 755 -6.61 14.31 -5.58
C TRP A 755 -6.41 12.85 -5.11
N GLY A 756 -5.29 12.56 -4.43
CA GLY A 756 -5.16 11.45 -3.44
C GLY A 756 -5.44 10.00 -3.87
N GLY A 757 -5.72 9.70 -5.14
CA GLY A 757 -5.95 8.33 -5.60
C GLY A 757 -4.64 7.55 -5.86
N ALA A 758 -4.70 6.22 -5.81
CA ALA A 758 -3.58 5.31 -6.08
C ALA A 758 -2.99 5.36 -7.51
N ASN A 759 -3.38 6.34 -8.34
CA ASN A 759 -3.11 6.40 -9.78
C ASN A 759 -2.55 7.77 -10.20
N SER A 760 -1.45 8.19 -9.57
CA SER A 760 -0.77 9.45 -9.87
C SER A 760 0.07 9.41 -11.15
N LEU A 761 0.45 10.58 -11.67
CA LEU A 761 1.44 10.67 -12.75
C LEU A 761 2.77 10.12 -12.24
N GLN A 762 3.22 9.00 -12.81
CA GLN A 762 4.38 8.29 -12.30
C GLN A 762 5.32 7.92 -13.44
N LEU A 763 6.60 7.89 -13.11
CA LEU A 763 7.64 7.33 -13.94
C LEU A 763 8.22 6.11 -13.23
N PHE A 764 8.32 5.02 -13.96
CA PHE A 764 8.88 3.76 -13.49
C PHE A 764 10.06 3.38 -14.36
N CYS A 765 11.17 3.01 -13.75
CA CYS A 765 12.30 2.42 -14.44
C CYS A 765 12.12 0.90 -14.45
N SER A 766 11.92 0.31 -15.64
CA SER A 766 11.78 -1.13 -15.79
C SER A 766 13.09 -1.85 -16.07
N GLU A 767 14.03 -1.18 -16.74
CA GLU A 767 15.38 -1.69 -17.04
C GLU A 767 16.35 -0.50 -17.06
N GLN A 768 17.35 -0.57 -16.19
CA GLN A 768 18.53 0.27 -16.07
C GLN A 768 19.63 -0.28 -16.99
N ASN A 769 20.43 0.58 -17.63
CA ASN A 769 21.56 0.10 -18.46
C ASN A 769 22.92 0.70 -18.12
N ASP A 770 23.04 1.49 -17.05
CA ASP A 770 24.35 1.95 -16.61
C ASP A 770 25.27 0.75 -16.24
N PRO A 771 26.45 0.63 -16.89
CA PRO A 771 27.17 -0.63 -16.90
C PRO A 771 27.95 -0.88 -15.59
N PHE A 772 27.32 -1.56 -14.61
CA PHE A 772 27.86 -2.43 -13.52
C PHE A 772 29.15 -2.04 -12.75
N PHE A 773 29.85 -0.97 -13.11
CA PHE A 773 31.23 -0.64 -12.70
C PHE A 773 31.43 0.83 -12.33
N ASP A 774 30.50 1.71 -12.68
CA ASP A 774 30.39 3.04 -12.07
C ASP A 774 29.07 3.08 -11.29
N ASP A 775 29.12 3.70 -10.13
CA ASP A 775 28.10 3.69 -9.08
C ASP A 775 26.85 4.54 -9.44
N GLY A 776 26.42 4.55 -10.71
CA GLY A 776 25.39 5.43 -11.25
C GLY A 776 24.01 4.78 -11.24
N ALA A 777 23.06 5.39 -10.53
CA ALA A 777 21.64 5.22 -10.83
C ALA A 777 21.31 6.15 -12.01
N ASP A 778 20.38 5.78 -12.89
CA ASP A 778 20.11 6.54 -14.10
C ASP A 778 19.61 7.95 -13.75
N GLU A 779 20.35 8.96 -14.20
CA GLU A 779 20.10 10.35 -13.84
C GLU A 779 19.04 10.93 -14.77
N ILE A 780 17.78 10.71 -14.42
CA ILE A 780 16.66 11.05 -15.31
C ILE A 780 16.22 12.49 -15.16
N TYR A 781 16.06 13.12 -16.32
CA TYR A 781 15.49 14.43 -16.51
C TYR A 781 14.29 14.31 -17.44
N ILE A 782 13.27 15.11 -17.17
CA ILE A 782 12.35 15.50 -18.23
C ILE A 782 13.08 16.59 -19.01
N ASP A 783 13.47 16.34 -20.26
CA ASP A 783 14.08 17.35 -21.14
C ASP A 783 13.06 18.46 -21.44
N TRP A 784 11.86 18.04 -21.82
CA TRP A 784 10.71 18.91 -21.94
C TRP A 784 9.40 18.11 -21.91
N MET A 785 8.34 18.81 -21.53
CA MET A 785 6.97 18.36 -21.69
C MET A 785 6.22 19.42 -22.51
N GLU A 786 5.47 19.00 -23.52
CA GLU A 786 4.64 19.86 -24.36
C GLU A 786 3.18 19.39 -24.32
N ALA A 787 2.25 20.34 -24.40
CA ALA A 787 0.83 20.08 -24.61
C ALA A 787 0.33 20.95 -25.75
N ASP A 788 -0.26 20.34 -26.78
CA ASP A 788 -0.69 20.99 -28.02
C ASP A 788 0.38 21.88 -28.67
N GLY A 789 1.65 21.48 -28.57
CA GLY A 789 2.80 22.21 -29.08
C GLY A 789 3.21 23.44 -28.25
N ALA A 790 2.63 23.62 -27.06
CA ALA A 790 3.08 24.60 -26.07
C ALA A 790 3.88 23.90 -24.97
N GLN A 791 5.08 24.41 -24.67
CA GLN A 791 5.92 23.88 -23.62
C GLN A 791 5.29 24.08 -22.23
N VAL A 792 5.02 22.96 -21.56
CA VAL A 792 4.50 22.86 -20.19
C VAL A 792 5.65 22.88 -19.20
N LEU A 793 6.68 22.07 -19.47
CA LEU A 793 7.83 21.89 -18.59
C LEU A 793 9.11 21.95 -19.44
N GLY A 794 10.14 22.59 -18.91
CA GLY A 794 11.49 22.54 -19.47
C GLY A 794 12.34 21.49 -18.76
N GLN A 795 13.65 21.52 -19.05
CA GLN A 795 14.56 20.53 -18.50
C GLN A 795 14.50 20.54 -16.97
N THR A 796 14.07 19.42 -16.39
CA THR A 796 13.86 19.28 -14.95
C THR A 796 14.37 17.93 -14.50
N TRP A 797 15.25 17.93 -13.50
CA TRP A 797 15.72 16.69 -12.88
C TRP A 797 14.55 15.99 -12.18
N VAL A 798 14.36 14.72 -12.52
CA VAL A 798 13.33 13.88 -11.94
C VAL A 798 13.87 13.14 -10.73
N GLY A 799 15.08 12.62 -10.85
CA GLY A 799 15.71 11.81 -9.83
C GLY A 799 16.58 10.72 -10.43
N ASP A 800 17.31 10.06 -9.55
CA ASP A 800 18.16 8.92 -9.92
C ASP A 800 17.33 7.63 -9.85
N TYR A 801 17.32 6.81 -10.91
CA TYR A 801 16.47 5.61 -11.01
C TYR A 801 17.30 4.34 -11.03
N ASP A 802 16.89 3.37 -10.22
CA ASP A 802 17.35 1.99 -10.30
C ASP A 802 16.27 1.09 -10.94
N ASP A 803 16.65 -0.13 -11.30
CA ASP A 803 15.73 -1.18 -11.73
C ASP A 803 14.53 -1.34 -10.78
N GLY A 804 13.32 -1.22 -11.31
CA GLY A 804 12.09 -1.36 -10.54
C GLY A 804 11.71 -0.11 -9.73
N MET A 805 12.50 0.97 -9.80
CA MET A 805 12.18 2.19 -9.06
C MET A 805 11.04 2.96 -9.71
N GLN A 806 10.08 3.37 -8.89
CA GLN A 806 8.98 4.23 -9.28
C GLN A 806 9.05 5.57 -8.55
N LYS A 807 8.86 6.67 -9.26
CA LYS A 807 8.65 7.97 -8.63
C LYS A 807 7.42 8.65 -9.19
N SER A 808 6.71 9.29 -8.27
CA SER A 808 5.67 10.23 -8.61
C SER A 808 6.29 11.47 -9.28
N LEU A 809 5.80 11.81 -10.48
CA LEU A 809 6.13 13.04 -11.20
C LEU A 809 5.31 14.23 -10.70
N GLU A 810 4.51 14.06 -9.66
CA GLU A 810 3.56 15.05 -9.19
C GLU A 810 4.20 16.27 -8.53
N THR A 811 5.42 16.14 -8.01
CA THR A 811 6.20 17.27 -7.49
C THR A 811 6.94 18.02 -8.60
N ILE A 812 7.00 17.44 -9.80
CA ILE A 812 7.78 17.93 -10.94
C ILE A 812 6.87 18.60 -11.96
N VAL A 813 5.69 18.03 -12.22
CA VAL A 813 4.64 18.65 -13.04
C VAL A 813 3.81 19.56 -12.14
N PRO A 814 4.02 20.89 -12.20
CA PRO A 814 3.60 21.79 -11.14
C PRO A 814 2.09 22.03 -11.08
N GLN A 815 1.35 21.72 -12.15
CA GLN A 815 -0.10 21.92 -12.29
C GLN A 815 -0.69 20.88 -13.25
N PRO A 816 -1.97 20.46 -13.06
CA PRO A 816 -2.66 19.64 -14.04
C PRO A 816 -2.74 20.32 -15.42
N LEU A 817 -2.76 19.53 -16.48
CA LEU A 817 -2.97 20.03 -17.84
C LEU A 817 -4.44 19.95 -18.22
N TYR A 818 -4.99 21.06 -18.71
CA TYR A 818 -6.40 21.21 -19.06
C TYR A 818 -6.58 21.39 -20.57
N PHE A 819 -7.67 20.84 -21.12
CA PHE A 819 -8.09 20.98 -22.52
C PHE A 819 -6.98 20.73 -23.54
N PHE A 820 -6.21 19.64 -23.36
CA PHE A 820 -5.21 19.25 -24.33
C PHE A 820 -5.76 18.21 -25.29
N ASP A 821 -5.40 18.29 -26.56
CA ASP A 821 -5.63 17.23 -27.53
C ASP A 821 -4.47 16.23 -27.54
N TYR A 822 -3.27 16.70 -27.21
CA TYR A 822 -2.06 15.90 -27.21
C TYR A 822 -1.07 16.42 -26.15
N ALA A 823 -0.41 15.50 -25.45
CA ALA A 823 0.71 15.80 -24.57
C ALA A 823 1.92 14.92 -24.92
N GLU A 824 3.12 15.48 -24.90
CA GLU A 824 4.37 14.77 -25.18
C GLU A 824 5.37 15.02 -24.06
N LEU A 825 6.05 13.95 -23.67
CA LEU A 825 7.08 13.95 -22.64
C LEU A 825 8.36 13.40 -23.26
N ARG A 826 9.44 14.18 -23.18
CA ARG A 826 10.77 13.70 -23.50
C ARG A 826 11.57 13.48 -22.23
N LEU A 827 12.06 12.26 -22.08
CA LEU A 827 13.02 11.89 -21.05
C LEU A 827 14.44 12.00 -21.61
N LEU A 828 15.34 12.46 -20.77
CA LEU A 828 16.76 12.56 -21.01
C LEU A 828 17.46 11.89 -19.85
N GLU A 829 18.33 10.97 -20.18
CA GLU A 829 19.23 10.30 -19.26
C GLU A 829 20.61 10.89 -19.46
N TYR A 830 21.23 11.30 -18.35
CA TYR A 830 22.61 11.75 -18.38
C TYR A 830 23.52 10.58 -18.01
N ASP A 831 24.18 10.00 -19.00
CA ASP A 831 25.23 9.02 -18.73
C ASP A 831 26.45 9.74 -18.14
N ASP A 832 26.91 9.29 -16.97
CA ASP A 832 28.17 9.77 -16.37
C ASP A 832 29.43 9.15 -17.04
N GLY A 833 29.21 8.22 -17.97
CA GLY A 833 30.22 7.51 -18.73
C GLY A 833 31.00 8.38 -19.73
N LEU A 834 32.34 8.36 -19.63
CA LEU A 834 33.28 9.14 -20.45
C LEU A 834 33.20 8.97 -22.00
N ASN A 835 32.30 8.12 -22.53
CA ASN A 835 32.08 7.92 -23.96
C ASN A 835 30.62 7.64 -24.38
N GLY A 836 29.63 7.67 -23.47
CA GLY A 836 28.20 7.66 -23.81
C GLY A 836 27.77 9.07 -24.24
N GLY A 837 26.85 9.21 -25.18
CA GLY A 837 26.20 10.49 -25.44
C GLY A 837 24.89 10.50 -24.66
N ASP A 838 24.51 11.62 -24.05
CA ASP A 838 23.23 11.73 -23.34
C ASP A 838 22.08 11.15 -24.16
N ASP A 839 21.40 10.12 -23.63
CA ASP A 839 20.38 9.37 -24.33
C ASP A 839 19.00 9.98 -24.11
N THR A 840 18.18 9.95 -25.17
CA THR A 840 16.83 10.54 -25.11
C THR A 840 15.76 9.58 -25.56
N GLY A 841 14.77 9.34 -24.71
CA GLY A 841 13.52 8.70 -25.04
C GLY A 841 12.36 9.70 -25.17
N VAL A 842 11.42 9.44 -26.07
CA VAL A 842 10.22 10.29 -26.24
C VAL A 842 8.95 9.45 -26.07
N GLY A 843 8.15 9.80 -25.09
CA GLY A 843 6.80 9.29 -24.86
C GLY A 843 5.75 10.31 -25.28
N SER A 844 4.67 9.86 -25.90
CA SER A 844 3.58 10.75 -26.33
C SER A 844 2.19 10.21 -26.01
N VAL A 845 1.32 11.05 -25.49
CA VAL A 845 -0.06 10.74 -25.12
C VAL A 845 -0.98 11.49 -26.09
N GLY A 846 -1.70 10.74 -26.94
CA GLY A 846 -2.58 11.30 -27.98
C GLY A 846 -4.07 11.16 -27.67
N SER A 847 -4.88 12.05 -28.26
CA SER A 847 -6.35 12.08 -28.15
C SER A 847 -7.07 10.83 -28.65
N ASP A 848 -6.43 10.03 -29.51
CA ASP A 848 -7.00 8.78 -30.04
C ASP A 848 -7.09 7.66 -28.98
N TRP A 849 -6.49 7.85 -27.81
CA TRP A 849 -6.42 6.87 -26.71
C TRP A 849 -7.29 7.25 -25.50
N VAL A 850 -8.18 8.22 -25.67
CA VAL A 850 -9.19 8.55 -24.67
C VAL A 850 -10.23 7.42 -24.66
N ILE A 851 -9.96 6.39 -23.85
CA ILE A 851 -10.93 5.35 -23.52
C ILE A 851 -12.20 6.05 -23.04
N GLY A 852 -13.34 5.57 -23.53
CA GLY A 852 -14.64 6.19 -23.39
C GLY A 852 -15.09 6.44 -21.95
N PRO A 853 -16.25 7.08 -21.79
CA PRO A 853 -16.76 7.43 -20.47
C PRO A 853 -17.24 6.16 -19.79
N LEU A 854 -16.49 5.64 -18.81
CA LEU A 854 -16.94 4.85 -17.64
C LEU A 854 -15.96 3.76 -17.21
N GLU A 855 -14.91 3.44 -17.96
CA GLU A 855 -13.95 2.49 -17.41
C GLU A 855 -13.01 3.26 -16.49
N SER A 856 -12.96 2.88 -15.21
CA SER A 856 -11.71 2.81 -14.48
C SER A 856 -10.78 1.91 -15.29
N GLY A 857 -10.32 2.43 -16.43
CA GLY A 857 -9.33 1.79 -17.24
C GLY A 857 -8.06 1.70 -16.39
N PRO A 858 -7.35 0.56 -16.45
CA PRO A 858 -6.04 0.43 -15.82
C PRO A 858 -5.13 1.61 -16.21
N LEU A 859 -4.16 1.93 -15.33
CA LEU A 859 -3.15 2.95 -15.56
C LEU A 859 -2.57 2.78 -16.97
N ALA A 860 -2.84 3.72 -17.87
CA ALA A 860 -2.24 3.66 -19.20
C ALA A 860 -0.74 3.91 -19.04
N ALA A 861 0.09 2.99 -19.54
CA ALA A 861 1.53 3.08 -19.42
C ALA A 861 2.14 3.25 -20.81
N LYS A 862 3.00 4.25 -20.98
CA LYS A 862 3.77 4.37 -22.22
C LYS A 862 5.23 4.05 -21.96
N SER A 863 5.72 3.03 -22.65
CA SER A 863 7.16 2.75 -22.69
C SER A 863 7.88 3.86 -23.45
N VAL A 864 8.83 4.46 -22.77
CA VAL A 864 9.87 5.32 -23.31
C VAL A 864 11.13 4.47 -23.31
N ILE A 865 11.57 4.05 -24.49
CA ILE A 865 12.77 3.23 -24.66
C ILE A 865 13.89 4.17 -25.12
N HIS A 866 14.97 4.18 -24.38
CA HIS A 866 16.20 4.86 -24.77
C HIS A 866 16.88 4.04 -25.88
N LEU A 867 17.26 4.74 -26.96
CA LEU A 867 17.55 4.09 -28.24
C LEU A 867 18.98 3.56 -28.37
N GLU A 868 19.93 4.04 -27.56
CA GLU A 868 21.34 3.66 -27.68
C GLU A 868 21.79 2.64 -26.62
N ASP A 869 21.33 2.79 -25.38
CA ASP A 869 21.64 1.93 -24.22
C ASP A 869 20.55 0.85 -23.95
N GLY A 870 19.30 1.13 -24.29
CA GLY A 870 18.15 0.24 -24.09
C GLY A 870 17.32 0.52 -22.84
N GLY A 871 17.59 1.60 -22.08
CA GLY A 871 16.87 1.93 -20.84
C GLY A 871 15.37 2.00 -21.08
N LYS A 872 14.56 1.41 -20.20
CA LYS A 872 13.11 1.33 -20.38
C LYS A 872 12.38 1.99 -19.22
N TYR A 873 11.62 3.03 -19.56
CA TYR A 873 10.84 3.79 -18.62
C TYR A 873 9.35 3.68 -18.95
N LEU A 874 8.51 3.36 -17.97
CA LEU A 874 7.06 3.37 -18.13
C LEU A 874 6.49 4.66 -17.52
N PHE A 875 5.83 5.45 -18.37
CA PHE A 875 5.09 6.61 -17.94
C PHE A 875 3.64 6.22 -17.68
N PHE A 876 3.25 6.14 -16.41
CA PHE A 876 1.89 5.82 -15.99
C PHE A 876 1.08 7.10 -15.81
N TYR A 877 -0.14 7.12 -16.38
CA TYR A 877 -1.01 8.28 -16.31
C TYR A 877 -2.49 7.90 -16.27
N ASN A 878 -3.31 8.81 -15.74
CA ASN A 878 -4.76 8.69 -15.74
C ASN A 878 -5.39 9.83 -16.56
N LEU A 879 -6.15 9.47 -17.59
CA LEU A 879 -6.97 10.40 -18.36
C LEU A 879 -8.42 10.26 -17.90
N ARG A 880 -8.99 11.29 -17.27
CA ARG A 880 -10.44 11.34 -16.98
C ARG A 880 -11.09 12.54 -17.65
N ARG A 881 -12.29 12.34 -18.21
CA ARG A 881 -13.18 13.42 -18.66
C ARG A 881 -14.13 13.79 -17.52
N GLY A 882 -13.82 14.85 -16.76
CA GLY A 882 -14.60 15.39 -15.62
C GLY A 882 -14.80 14.40 -14.45
N PHE A 883 -14.96 14.86 -13.20
CA PHE A 883 -14.86 13.97 -12.03
C PHE A 883 -16.18 13.62 -11.31
N ASP A 884 -16.06 12.54 -10.52
CA ASP A 884 -16.92 12.07 -9.42
C ASP A 884 -16.39 12.42 -8.01
N PHE A 885 -15.26 13.13 -7.89
CA PHE A 885 -14.54 13.44 -6.64
C PHE A 885 -14.82 14.87 -6.16
#